data_AF-A0A2G4GF26-F1
#
_entry.id   AF-A0A2G4GF26-F1
#
_cell.length_a   1.000
_cell.length_b   1.000
_cell.length_c   1.000
_cell.angle_alpha   90.00
_cell.angle_beta   90.00
_cell.angle_gamma   90.00
#
_symmetry.space_group_name_H-M   'P 1'
#
loop_
_entity.id
_entity.type
_entity.pdbx_description
1 polymer ?
#
loop_
_entity_poly.entity_id
_entity_poly.type
_entity_poly.pdbx_seq_one_letter_code
_entity_poly.pdbx_strand_id
1 'polypeptide(L)'
;MHRTDTTQKRPQHPLDLSTLTTGLSLRGATGDAASPHAKPGASRAPAPRSGSQPSALNAQLQVATERAALAEAIRRVLSHPTVSDKTFLISIGDRTLGGLIARDQMVGPWQVPVADCAVTAAAFDVYTGEAMSMGERTPVAVNNAPASARLAVGEALTNLAAAQIGDLGKVNLSANWMAAPAIPGDGADLYAAVQAVGLELCPALGITIPVGKDSMSMSTVWNDAATGEKKRITAPVSLIVSAFAPVADIRLTLTPQLQRPALEPVEVGSLTASPATNASTSTPHLNIDQQQDTVLLLIDLGRGKNRLGGSILAQTVSQMGEATPDVDNATDLKKFWNAIQLLGRQKKLLAYHDRSDGGLLATVLEMAFAGHTGVDLEIPQGHEVFSSLFAEELGAVIQIRADDLDDVSLTLREHGFKACTTRVGTLNRTHTFRITRGGKTLFEENLFSLRAIWSDVTRRITQLRDNPAAAESEHRLRLDPKNPGIKPKITFALGEVQSPILKGERTAALAASVLQPATSNLQLAKPRIAILREQGVNGEVEMAAAFTRAGFKAIDVHMTDILSGRVSLRDFRGLAACGGFSYGDVLGAGEGWAKSILFNPRARAEFADFFAREDTFALGVCNGCQMMSNLHSIIPGSDHWPRFVQNQSERYEGRYVSVRIEPSPSILFAGMEGSVIPIAVAHGEGFAEFADPAAMQRCSTSGLVAGRFVDNHHHVTEQYPLNPNGSPQGMTALTTTNGRVTIMMPHPERVFRSACMSWSPADWPEDSPWMKLFRNARAWVG
;
A
#
# COMPACT_ATOMS: atom_id res chain seq x y z
N MET A 1 15.58 5.49 -45.33
CA MET A 1 15.31 6.51 -46.37
C MET A 1 13.81 6.79 -46.38
N HIS A 2 13.42 8.06 -46.37
CA HIS A 2 12.07 8.65 -46.34
C HIS A 2 11.19 8.44 -45.08
N ARG A 3 11.34 9.37 -44.13
CA ARG A 3 10.28 9.83 -43.22
C ARG A 3 9.55 11.00 -43.88
N THR A 4 8.23 10.93 -43.95
CA THR A 4 7.36 12.06 -44.32
C THR A 4 6.98 12.84 -43.07
N ASP A 5 7.11 14.15 -43.22
CA ASP A 5 6.95 15.21 -42.24
C ASP A 5 5.48 15.69 -42.25
N THR A 6 4.83 15.76 -41.09
CA THR A 6 3.58 16.53 -40.94
C THR A 6 3.59 17.29 -39.63
N THR A 7 3.90 18.58 -39.75
CA THR A 7 3.85 19.58 -38.70
C THR A 7 2.43 20.17 -38.63
N GLN A 8 1.73 20.00 -37.51
CA GLN A 8 0.57 20.82 -37.15
C GLN A 8 0.93 21.72 -35.97
N LYS A 9 1.02 23.03 -36.25
CA LYS A 9 1.20 24.11 -35.27
C LYS A 9 -0.05 24.25 -34.39
N ARG A 10 0.11 24.20 -33.07
CA ARG A 10 -0.87 24.70 -32.09
C ARG A 10 -0.51 26.14 -31.69
N PRO A 11 -1.47 27.05 -31.51
CA PRO A 11 -1.19 28.42 -31.07
C PRO A 11 -0.84 28.46 -29.58
N GLN A 12 0.31 29.03 -29.25
CA GLN A 12 0.68 29.45 -27.90
C GLN A 12 0.11 30.85 -27.65
N HIS A 13 -0.78 30.98 -26.68
CA HIS A 13 -1.06 32.27 -26.04
C HIS A 13 -0.20 32.37 -24.78
N PRO A 14 0.71 33.36 -24.65
CA PRO A 14 1.38 33.63 -23.39
C PRO A 14 0.40 34.30 -22.42
N LEU A 15 0.13 33.65 -21.30
CA LEU A 15 -0.57 34.26 -20.15
C LEU A 15 0.46 35.03 -19.32
N ASP A 16 0.14 36.30 -19.06
CA ASP A 16 0.92 37.27 -18.29
C ASP A 16 1.06 36.83 -16.82
N LEU A 17 2.31 36.68 -16.35
CA LEU A 17 2.71 36.16 -15.03
C LEU A 17 2.80 37.24 -13.94
N SER A 18 2.36 38.47 -14.19
CA SER A 18 2.54 39.61 -13.28
C SER A 18 1.59 39.68 -12.07
N THR A 19 0.62 38.76 -11.95
CA THR A 19 -0.41 38.80 -10.88
C THR A 19 -0.14 37.89 -9.68
N LEU A 20 0.92 37.06 -9.71
CA LEU A 20 1.29 36.17 -8.59
C LEU A 20 2.16 36.85 -7.52
N THR A 21 2.64 38.07 -7.76
CA THR A 21 3.61 38.75 -6.87
C THR A 21 3.01 39.77 -5.91
N THR A 22 1.72 40.10 -6.01
CA THR A 22 1.13 41.21 -5.22
C THR A 22 0.46 40.79 -3.90
N GLY A 23 0.56 39.52 -3.48
CA GLY A 23 -0.03 39.02 -2.23
C GLY A 23 0.91 38.86 -1.03
N LEU A 24 2.23 38.94 -1.23
CA LEU A 24 3.23 38.69 -0.17
C LEU A 24 3.97 39.99 0.17
N SER A 25 3.40 40.80 1.06
CA SER A 25 4.12 41.90 1.71
C SER A 25 4.35 41.57 3.17
N LEU A 26 5.53 41.04 3.47
CA LEU A 26 6.08 40.89 4.82
C LEU A 26 6.76 42.20 5.21
N ARG A 27 6.22 42.93 6.20
CA ARG A 27 6.90 44.08 6.81
C ARG A 27 7.74 43.61 7.99
N GLY A 28 9.06 43.59 7.82
CA GLY A 28 10.06 43.51 8.88
C GLY A 28 10.87 44.79 8.95
N ALA A 29 11.02 45.34 10.16
CA ALA A 29 11.70 46.59 10.46
C ALA A 29 13.22 46.39 10.62
N THR A 30 14.03 47.33 10.13
CA THR A 30 15.40 47.58 10.60
C THR A 30 15.68 49.07 10.63
N GLY A 31 16.36 49.51 11.69
CA GLY A 31 16.64 50.91 12.01
C GLY A 31 18.09 51.35 11.73
N ASP A 32 18.19 52.67 11.58
CA ASP A 32 19.26 53.63 11.92
C ASP A 32 20.71 53.49 11.43
N ALA A 33 21.16 54.53 10.71
CA ALA A 33 22.30 55.39 11.10
C ALA A 33 22.34 56.76 10.33
N ALA A 34 22.28 57.85 11.12
CA ALA A 34 22.86 59.23 11.02
C ALA A 34 23.64 59.70 9.75
N SER A 35 23.72 60.96 9.27
CA SER A 35 23.29 62.36 9.60
C SER A 35 23.98 63.31 8.54
N PRO A 36 24.00 64.67 8.57
CA PRO A 36 22.93 65.70 8.50
C PRO A 36 23.11 66.77 7.37
N HIS A 37 22.06 67.54 7.03
CA HIS A 37 22.08 69.03 6.95
C HIS A 37 20.70 69.69 6.66
N ALA A 38 20.38 70.70 7.50
CA ALA A 38 19.42 71.85 7.47
C ALA A 38 18.66 72.24 6.16
N LYS A 39 17.46 72.87 6.11
CA LYS A 39 16.55 73.64 7.02
C LYS A 39 15.14 73.84 6.30
N PRO A 40 14.11 74.55 6.84
CA PRO A 40 12.71 74.11 6.86
C PRO A 40 11.73 74.84 5.90
N GLY A 41 10.55 74.23 5.67
CA GLY A 41 9.38 74.88 5.08
C GLY A 41 8.08 74.24 5.59
N ALA A 42 7.21 75.06 6.19
CA ALA A 42 5.95 74.65 6.79
C ALA A 42 4.85 74.39 5.74
N SER A 43 4.10 73.29 5.91
CA SER A 43 2.81 73.09 5.23
C SER A 43 1.95 72.07 5.99
N ARG A 44 0.83 72.58 6.54
CA ARG A 44 -0.44 71.93 6.95
C ARG A 44 -0.52 70.39 6.83
N ALA A 45 -0.79 69.74 7.97
CA ALA A 45 -1.31 68.38 8.04
C ALA A 45 -2.76 68.30 7.53
N PRO A 46 -3.12 67.30 6.69
CA PRO A 46 -4.50 66.87 6.54
C PRO A 46 -4.82 65.73 7.51
N ALA A 47 -6.04 65.78 8.06
CA ALA A 47 -6.63 64.80 8.96
C ALA A 47 -6.61 63.36 8.38
N PRO A 48 -6.64 62.31 9.23
CA PRO A 48 -6.61 60.92 8.77
C PRO A 48 -7.88 60.61 7.98
N ARG A 49 -7.72 60.20 6.72
CA ARG A 49 -8.81 59.62 5.93
C ARG A 49 -9.17 58.26 6.52
N SER A 50 -10.42 58.12 6.91
CA SER A 50 -11.10 56.87 7.23
C SER A 50 -10.75 55.78 6.22
N GLY A 51 -10.31 54.62 6.70
CA GLY A 51 -10.09 53.43 5.88
C GLY A 51 -11.36 53.07 5.12
N SER A 52 -11.30 53.13 3.79
CA SER A 52 -12.37 52.63 2.93
C SER A 52 -12.49 51.12 3.14
N GLN A 53 -13.62 50.65 3.67
CA GLN A 53 -13.96 49.24 3.58
C GLN A 53 -13.97 48.84 2.10
N PRO A 54 -13.37 47.70 1.71
CA PRO A 54 -13.43 47.24 0.34
C PRO A 54 -14.90 47.10 -0.08
N SER A 55 -15.23 47.58 -1.28
CA SER A 55 -16.57 47.43 -1.84
C SER A 55 -16.96 45.94 -1.86
N ALA A 56 -18.25 45.63 -1.72
CA ALA A 56 -18.74 44.25 -1.73
C ALA A 56 -18.26 43.46 -2.97
N LEU A 57 -18.10 44.14 -4.12
CA LEU A 57 -17.56 43.57 -5.35
C LEU A 57 -16.06 43.23 -5.22
N ASN A 58 -15.23 44.11 -4.64
CA ASN A 58 -13.80 43.84 -4.44
C ASN A 58 -13.58 42.69 -3.45
N ALA A 59 -14.39 42.62 -2.39
CA ALA A 59 -14.35 41.50 -1.45
C ALA A 59 -14.75 40.17 -2.11
N GLN A 60 -15.76 40.18 -2.99
CA GLN A 60 -16.17 39.00 -3.77
C GLN A 60 -15.09 38.56 -4.76
N LEU A 61 -14.46 39.51 -5.47
CA LEU A 61 -13.37 39.24 -6.41
C LEU A 61 -12.14 38.66 -5.69
N GLN A 62 -11.75 39.21 -4.54
CA GLN A 62 -10.62 38.71 -3.76
C GLN A 62 -10.86 37.27 -3.28
N VAL A 63 -12.06 36.97 -2.78
CA VAL A 63 -12.44 35.60 -2.39
C VAL A 63 -12.43 34.65 -3.58
N ALA A 64 -12.87 35.08 -4.76
CA ALA A 64 -12.82 34.27 -5.97
C ALA A 64 -11.36 33.95 -6.37
N THR A 65 -10.47 34.95 -6.29
CA THR A 65 -9.04 34.77 -6.56
C THR A 65 -8.36 33.84 -5.57
N GLU A 66 -8.65 33.96 -4.27
CA GLU A 66 -8.11 33.07 -3.23
C GLU A 66 -8.56 31.61 -3.44
N ARG A 67 -9.82 31.38 -3.80
CA ARG A 67 -10.33 30.03 -4.11
C ARG A 67 -9.66 29.44 -5.34
N ALA A 68 -9.48 30.24 -6.40
CA ALA A 68 -8.79 29.80 -7.61
C ALA A 68 -7.31 29.47 -7.34
N ALA A 69 -6.63 30.28 -6.53
CA ALA A 69 -5.25 30.04 -6.12
C ALA A 69 -5.11 28.74 -5.30
N LEU A 70 -6.04 28.48 -4.38
CA LEU A 70 -6.04 27.25 -3.58
C LEU A 70 -6.26 26.02 -4.47
N ALA A 71 -7.24 26.06 -5.39
CA ALA A 71 -7.49 24.95 -6.31
C ALA A 71 -6.27 24.64 -7.19
N GLU A 72 -5.58 25.67 -7.69
CA GLU A 72 -4.36 25.51 -8.47
C GLU A 72 -3.20 24.94 -7.64
N ALA A 73 -3.03 25.38 -6.39
CA ALA A 73 -2.03 24.82 -5.48
C ALA A 73 -2.28 23.33 -5.19
N ILE A 74 -3.53 22.95 -4.87
CA ILE A 74 -3.94 21.55 -4.69
C ILE A 74 -3.58 20.74 -5.94
N ARG A 75 -3.98 21.23 -7.13
CA ARG A 75 -3.71 20.55 -8.39
C ARG A 75 -2.21 20.34 -8.62
N ARG A 76 -1.38 21.37 -8.38
CA ARG A 76 0.07 21.30 -8.56
C ARG A 76 0.74 20.32 -7.60
N VAL A 77 0.38 20.37 -6.33
CA VAL A 77 0.93 19.48 -5.30
C VAL A 77 0.57 18.03 -5.60
N LEU A 78 -0.69 17.72 -5.89
CA LEU A 78 -1.10 16.36 -6.25
C LEU A 78 -0.48 15.86 -7.56
N SER A 79 -0.15 16.76 -8.50
CA SER A 79 0.53 16.42 -9.75
C SER A 79 2.05 16.29 -9.59
N HIS A 80 2.61 16.62 -8.42
CA HIS A 80 4.05 16.54 -8.19
C HIS A 80 4.46 15.07 -8.00
N PRO A 81 5.48 14.56 -8.73
CA PRO A 81 5.86 13.15 -8.65
C PRO A 81 6.14 12.63 -7.23
N THR A 82 6.70 13.47 -6.35
CA THR A 82 6.95 13.13 -4.94
C THR A 82 5.66 12.84 -4.16
N VAL A 83 4.54 13.48 -4.49
CA VAL A 83 3.24 13.30 -3.82
C VAL A 83 2.35 12.29 -4.54
N SER A 84 2.31 12.34 -5.88
CA SER A 84 1.42 11.54 -6.73
C SER A 84 1.49 10.02 -6.51
N ASP A 85 0.47 9.28 -6.99
CA ASP A 85 0.37 7.82 -6.93
C ASP A 85 1.68 7.11 -7.37
N LYS A 86 2.18 6.17 -6.56
CA LYS A 86 3.43 5.44 -6.80
C LYS A 86 3.25 4.05 -7.42
N THR A 87 2.07 3.70 -7.94
CA THR A 87 1.77 2.35 -8.46
C THR A 87 2.83 1.88 -9.46
N PHE A 88 3.32 2.75 -10.36
CA PHE A 88 4.35 2.40 -11.35
C PHE A 88 5.68 1.89 -10.75
N LEU A 89 5.99 2.23 -9.49
CA LEU A 89 7.15 1.72 -8.75
C LEU A 89 6.82 0.44 -7.96
N ILE A 90 5.55 0.26 -7.58
CA ILE A 90 5.12 -0.75 -6.61
C ILE A 90 4.64 -2.03 -7.29
N SER A 91 3.82 -1.92 -8.35
CA SER A 91 3.23 -3.10 -9.00
C SER A 91 4.22 -3.90 -9.85
N ILE A 92 5.40 -3.35 -10.12
CA ILE A 92 6.47 -4.02 -10.88
C ILE A 92 7.35 -4.93 -10.02
N GLY A 93 7.24 -4.83 -8.69
CA GLY A 93 7.97 -5.65 -7.73
C GLY A 93 7.05 -6.65 -7.03
N ASP A 94 7.61 -7.80 -6.66
CA ASP A 94 6.94 -8.76 -5.78
C ASP A 94 6.75 -8.14 -4.37
N ARG A 95 5.60 -8.40 -3.76
CA ARG A 95 5.23 -7.94 -2.41
C ARG A 95 4.62 -9.05 -1.55
N THR A 96 4.89 -10.30 -1.90
CA THR A 96 4.25 -11.47 -1.29
C THR A 96 5.21 -12.64 -1.08
N LEU A 97 6.33 -12.69 -1.81
CA LEU A 97 7.36 -13.73 -1.69
C LEU A 97 7.78 -13.95 -0.24
N GLY A 98 7.94 -15.22 0.13
CA GLY A 98 8.26 -15.65 1.50
C GLY A 98 7.03 -15.88 2.38
N GLY A 99 5.82 -15.44 1.96
CA GLY A 99 4.56 -15.71 2.68
C GLY A 99 4.48 -15.10 4.08
N LEU A 100 5.31 -14.09 4.35
CA LEU A 100 5.44 -13.42 5.65
C LEU A 100 5.13 -11.92 5.59
N ILE A 101 4.76 -11.38 4.42
CA ILE A 101 4.48 -9.94 4.29
C ILE A 101 3.09 -9.64 4.86
N ALA A 102 3.05 -8.91 5.97
CA ALA A 102 1.82 -8.55 6.68
C ALA A 102 1.27 -7.19 6.23
N ARG A 103 2.17 -6.25 5.90
CA ARG A 103 1.81 -4.95 5.36
C ARG A 103 2.72 -4.60 4.18
N ASP A 104 2.14 -4.61 2.99
CA ASP A 104 2.73 -4.01 1.79
C ASP A 104 2.22 -2.57 1.58
N GLN A 105 2.75 -1.91 0.56
CA GLN A 105 2.43 -0.51 0.22
C GLN A 105 0.96 -0.29 -0.15
N MET A 106 0.29 -1.30 -0.70
CA MET A 106 -1.10 -1.20 -1.16
C MET A 106 -2.08 -1.36 0.01
N VAL A 107 -3.00 -0.42 0.19
CA VAL A 107 -3.89 -0.34 1.34
C VAL A 107 -5.35 -0.52 0.95
N GLY A 108 -6.06 -1.31 1.74
CA GLY A 108 -7.52 -1.43 1.72
C GLY A 108 -8.10 -2.15 0.48
N PRO A 109 -9.44 -2.24 0.39
CA PRO A 109 -10.14 -2.92 -0.70
C PRO A 109 -9.85 -2.37 -2.10
N TRP A 110 -9.38 -1.13 -2.20
CA TRP A 110 -9.05 -0.47 -3.47
C TRP A 110 -7.55 -0.48 -3.79
N GLN A 111 -6.73 -1.14 -2.96
CA GLN A 111 -5.28 -1.31 -3.12
C GLN A 111 -4.58 0.01 -3.48
N VAL A 112 -4.74 1.02 -2.62
CA VAL A 112 -4.16 2.36 -2.82
C VAL A 112 -2.75 2.42 -2.23
N PRO A 113 -1.71 2.87 -2.97
CA PRO A 113 -0.31 2.77 -2.54
C PRO A 113 0.12 3.85 -1.55
N VAL A 114 -0.37 3.79 -0.30
CA VAL A 114 -0.18 4.84 0.72
C VAL A 114 0.23 4.29 2.10
N ALA A 115 0.61 3.02 2.24
CA ALA A 115 1.06 2.54 3.54
C ALA A 115 2.36 3.25 3.99
N ASP A 116 2.38 3.77 5.22
CA ASP A 116 3.51 4.50 5.80
C ASP A 116 4.75 3.62 6.04
N CYS A 117 4.53 2.35 6.39
CA CYS A 117 5.60 1.40 6.67
C CYS A 117 5.26 0.00 6.16
N ALA A 118 6.31 -0.77 5.89
CA ALA A 118 6.20 -2.19 5.59
C ALA A 118 6.32 -3.00 6.89
N VAL A 119 5.57 -4.11 6.97
CA VAL A 119 5.63 -5.03 8.11
C VAL A 119 5.69 -6.48 7.62
N THR A 120 6.64 -7.26 8.15
CA THR A 120 6.77 -8.70 7.94
C THR A 120 6.54 -9.45 9.24
N ALA A 121 6.02 -10.68 9.14
CA ALA A 121 5.97 -11.64 10.24
C ALA A 121 7.33 -12.33 10.38
N ALA A 122 7.75 -12.58 11.62
CA ALA A 122 9.04 -13.21 11.90
C ALA A 122 9.05 -14.71 11.52
N ALA A 123 7.88 -15.36 11.53
CA ALA A 123 7.70 -16.76 11.15
C ALA A 123 6.22 -17.07 10.82
N PHE A 124 5.96 -18.26 10.26
CA PHE A 124 4.63 -18.70 9.80
C PHE A 124 3.61 -19.01 10.91
N ASP A 125 4.03 -19.02 12.17
CA ASP A 125 3.20 -19.42 13.31
C ASP A 125 3.21 -18.40 14.47
N VAL A 126 3.78 -17.21 14.24
CA VAL A 126 3.82 -16.10 15.20
C VAL A 126 3.20 -14.83 14.63
N TYR A 127 2.89 -13.88 15.51
CA TYR A 127 2.46 -12.52 15.15
C TYR A 127 3.50 -11.45 15.49
N THR A 128 4.66 -11.83 15.99
CA THR A 128 5.82 -10.94 16.05
C THR A 128 6.40 -10.77 14.65
N GLY A 129 7.17 -9.71 14.44
CA GLY A 129 7.65 -9.36 13.11
C GLY A 129 8.72 -8.30 13.08
N GLU A 130 8.86 -7.67 11.92
CA GLU A 130 9.79 -6.58 11.64
C GLU A 130 9.03 -5.48 10.90
N ALA A 131 9.36 -4.22 11.20
CA ALA A 131 8.83 -3.06 10.49
C ALA A 131 9.96 -2.27 9.85
N MET A 132 9.66 -1.70 8.68
CA MET A 132 10.56 -0.87 7.89
C MET A 132 9.85 0.41 7.45
N SER A 133 10.49 1.56 7.63
CA SER A 133 10.02 2.83 7.10
C SER A 133 11.19 3.63 6.52
N MET A 134 10.87 4.69 5.81
CA MET A 134 11.84 5.64 5.29
C MET A 134 11.45 7.07 5.65
N GLY A 135 12.44 7.95 5.73
CA GLY A 135 12.24 9.38 5.84
C GLY A 135 13.34 10.12 5.09
N GLU A 136 12.96 11.18 4.41
CA GLU A 136 13.86 12.05 3.65
C GLU A 136 13.23 13.43 3.45
N ARG A 137 14.06 14.47 3.50
CA ARG A 137 13.58 15.84 3.23
C ARG A 137 14.64 16.66 2.51
N THR A 138 15.14 16.11 1.41
CA THR A 138 16.32 16.67 0.73
C THR A 138 16.16 18.13 0.26
N PRO A 139 14.98 18.63 -0.17
CA PRO A 139 14.84 20.05 -0.56
C PRO A 139 15.03 21.03 0.59
N VAL A 140 14.75 20.64 1.84
CA VAL A 140 14.96 21.48 3.03
C VAL A 140 16.44 21.80 3.23
N ALA A 141 17.35 20.92 2.80
CA ALA A 141 18.78 21.11 2.99
C ALA A 141 19.36 22.28 2.18
N VAL A 142 18.65 22.77 1.16
CA VAL A 142 19.04 23.99 0.43
C VAL A 142 19.03 25.21 1.34
N ASN A 143 18.11 25.26 2.31
CA ASN A 143 18.01 26.35 3.28
C ASN A 143 18.62 25.98 4.64
N ASN A 144 18.53 24.72 5.05
CA ASN A 144 18.95 24.26 6.37
C ASN A 144 19.24 22.74 6.38
N ALA A 145 20.50 22.37 6.13
CA ALA A 145 20.93 20.96 6.12
C ALA A 145 20.72 20.23 7.47
N PRO A 146 21.00 20.84 8.64
CA PRO A 146 20.64 20.24 9.94
C PRO A 146 19.15 19.92 10.09
N ALA A 147 18.25 20.83 9.69
CA ALA A 147 16.81 20.60 9.76
C ALA A 147 16.37 19.47 8.82
N SER A 148 16.90 19.43 7.60
CA SER A 148 16.64 18.34 6.66
C SER A 148 16.99 16.98 7.24
N ALA A 149 18.17 16.86 7.88
CA ALA A 149 18.61 15.61 8.48
C ALA A 149 17.74 15.21 9.69
N ARG A 150 17.36 16.16 10.54
CA ARG A 150 16.45 15.90 11.66
C ARG A 150 15.06 15.49 11.19
N LEU A 151 14.53 16.13 10.15
CA LEU A 151 13.25 15.75 9.54
C LEU A 151 13.31 14.35 8.92
N ALA A 152 14.40 13.98 8.25
CA ALA A 152 14.55 12.63 7.71
C ALA A 152 14.46 11.55 8.81
N VAL A 153 15.08 11.80 9.98
CA VAL A 153 14.91 10.92 11.16
C VAL A 153 13.47 10.96 11.69
N GLY A 154 12.90 12.17 11.84
CA GLY A 154 11.56 12.35 12.39
C GLY A 154 10.46 11.72 11.54
N GLU A 155 10.53 11.88 10.22
CA GLU A 155 9.61 11.27 9.26
C GLU A 155 9.72 9.74 9.26
N ALA A 156 10.95 9.20 9.28
CA ALA A 156 11.12 7.75 9.38
C ALA A 156 10.41 7.21 10.64
N LEU A 157 10.44 7.95 11.75
CA LEU A 157 9.74 7.58 12.99
C LEU A 157 8.22 7.79 12.93
N THR A 158 7.73 8.87 12.31
CA THR A 158 6.27 9.07 12.14
C THR A 158 5.69 8.02 11.20
N ASN A 159 6.39 7.64 10.14
CA ASN A 159 6.00 6.52 9.30
C ASN A 159 6.00 5.18 10.05
N LEU A 160 7.06 4.90 10.81
CA LEU A 160 7.20 3.64 11.55
C LEU A 160 6.20 3.50 12.71
N ALA A 161 5.68 4.61 13.23
CA ALA A 161 4.73 4.61 14.34
C ALA A 161 3.40 3.90 14.02
N ALA A 162 3.07 3.68 12.74
CA ALA A 162 1.94 2.88 12.31
C ALA A 162 2.07 1.39 12.70
N ALA A 163 3.28 0.89 12.96
CA ALA A 163 3.52 -0.48 13.42
C ALA A 163 3.58 -0.59 14.96
N GLN A 164 3.10 -1.71 15.52
CA GLN A 164 3.08 -1.92 16.97
C GLN A 164 4.42 -2.49 17.49
N ILE A 165 5.33 -1.61 17.93
CA ILE A 165 6.71 -1.92 18.34
C ILE A 165 6.89 -1.87 19.87
N GLY A 166 6.24 -0.91 20.52
CA GLY A 166 6.43 -0.58 21.94
C GLY A 166 7.53 0.46 22.14
N ASP A 167 8.62 0.09 22.80
CA ASP A 167 9.69 1.02 23.16
C ASP A 167 10.44 1.56 21.92
N LEU A 168 10.60 2.89 21.86
CA LEU A 168 11.33 3.60 20.80
C LEU A 168 12.79 3.17 20.73
N GLY A 169 13.40 2.79 21.86
CA GLY A 169 14.80 2.35 21.92
C GLY A 169 15.11 1.08 21.11
N LYS A 170 14.07 0.37 20.63
CA LYS A 170 14.22 -0.80 19.75
C LYS A 170 14.45 -0.42 18.28
N VAL A 171 14.27 0.85 17.92
CA VAL A 171 14.44 1.33 16.55
C VAL A 171 15.93 1.49 16.24
N ASN A 172 16.34 0.90 15.11
CA ASN A 172 17.66 1.07 14.52
C ASN A 172 17.55 1.78 13.18
N LEU A 173 18.48 2.66 12.89
CA LEU A 173 18.50 3.46 11.67
C LEU A 173 19.65 3.06 10.75
N SER A 174 19.40 3.10 9.44
CA SER A 174 20.44 3.26 8.43
C SER A 174 20.48 4.73 8.00
N ALA A 175 21.66 5.34 8.03
CA ALA A 175 21.87 6.71 7.52
C ALA A 175 22.69 6.69 6.22
N ASN A 176 22.07 7.07 5.11
CA ASN A 176 22.72 7.13 3.80
C ASN A 176 22.90 8.58 3.36
N TRP A 177 24.14 9.01 3.22
CA TRP A 177 24.54 10.41 3.00
C TRP A 177 24.97 10.66 1.57
N MET A 178 24.28 11.57 0.88
CA MET A 178 24.61 12.03 -0.46
C MET A 178 25.02 13.50 -0.38
N ALA A 179 26.19 13.86 -0.89
CA ALA A 179 26.69 15.24 -0.88
C ALA A 179 27.70 15.47 -2.01
N ALA A 180 28.14 16.71 -2.16
CA ALA A 180 29.25 17.13 -3.01
C ALA A 180 30.21 18.06 -2.23
N PRO A 181 30.97 17.56 -1.23
CA PRO A 181 31.79 18.38 -0.33
C PRO A 181 32.88 19.22 -1.01
N ALA A 182 33.21 18.90 -2.27
CA ALA A 182 34.10 19.71 -3.11
C ALA A 182 33.47 21.06 -3.53
N ILE A 183 32.17 21.24 -3.33
CA ILE A 183 31.46 22.50 -3.56
C ILE A 183 31.54 23.37 -2.29
N PRO A 184 31.88 24.67 -2.42
CA PRO A 184 31.93 25.56 -1.27
C PRO A 184 30.63 25.53 -0.44
N GLY A 185 30.75 25.40 0.88
CA GLY A 185 29.64 25.31 1.82
C GLY A 185 29.18 23.88 2.11
N ASP A 186 29.10 23.03 1.09
CA ASP A 186 28.45 21.71 1.17
C ASP A 186 29.11 20.76 2.19
N GLY A 187 30.44 20.82 2.33
CA GLY A 187 31.16 20.05 3.35
C GLY A 187 30.86 20.48 4.79
N ALA A 188 30.61 21.77 5.02
CA ALA A 188 30.22 22.30 6.32
C ALA A 188 28.76 21.93 6.64
N ASP A 189 27.88 22.02 5.64
CA ASP A 189 26.48 21.61 5.74
C ASP A 189 26.35 20.12 6.04
N LEU A 190 27.15 19.28 5.37
CA LEU A 190 27.21 17.84 5.66
C LEU A 190 27.64 17.58 7.10
N TYR A 191 28.71 18.23 7.58
CA TYR A 191 29.16 18.06 8.97
C TYR A 191 28.08 18.48 9.97
N ALA A 192 27.45 19.64 9.75
CA ALA A 192 26.38 20.15 10.61
C ALA A 192 25.17 19.22 10.63
N ALA A 193 24.80 18.65 9.48
CA ALA A 193 23.71 17.67 9.36
C ALA A 193 24.04 16.36 10.11
N VAL A 194 25.25 15.83 9.94
CA VAL A 194 25.72 14.63 10.67
C VAL A 194 25.75 14.88 12.18
N GLN A 195 26.25 16.03 12.62
CA GLN A 195 26.25 16.40 14.03
C GLN A 195 24.84 16.46 14.60
N ALA A 196 23.91 17.12 13.90
CA ALA A 196 22.52 17.30 14.32
C ALA A 196 21.79 15.97 14.57
N VAL A 197 22.11 14.91 13.82
CA VAL A 197 21.49 13.60 14.02
C VAL A 197 22.31 12.68 14.92
N GLY A 198 23.62 12.61 14.72
CA GLY A 198 24.50 11.63 15.36
C GLY A 198 24.95 12.01 16.77
N LEU A 199 25.05 13.31 17.07
CA LEU A 199 25.49 13.81 18.38
C LEU A 199 24.36 14.46 19.20
N GLU A 200 23.23 14.80 18.56
CA GLU A 200 22.14 15.54 19.19
C GLU A 200 20.82 14.75 19.17
N LEU A 201 20.14 14.64 18.02
CA LEU A 201 18.78 14.09 17.95
C LEU A 201 18.70 12.60 18.31
N CYS A 202 19.48 11.73 17.67
CA CYS A 202 19.38 10.28 17.91
C CYS A 202 19.78 9.90 19.35
N PRO A 203 20.86 10.45 19.93
CA PRO A 203 21.15 10.27 21.36
C PRO A 203 20.02 10.74 22.27
N ALA A 204 19.39 11.89 21.98
CA ALA A 204 18.27 12.40 22.77
C ALA A 204 17.02 11.50 22.70
N LEU A 205 16.78 10.85 21.56
CA LEU A 205 15.71 9.89 21.38
C LEU A 205 16.02 8.52 22.00
N GLY A 206 17.31 8.19 22.14
CA GLY A 206 17.79 6.88 22.60
C GLY A 206 17.75 5.83 21.50
N ILE A 207 17.96 6.23 20.24
CA ILE A 207 17.95 5.34 19.07
C ILE A 207 19.33 5.28 18.43
N THR A 208 19.65 4.15 17.79
CA THR A 208 21.00 3.89 17.27
C THR A 208 21.03 3.98 15.75
N ILE A 209 22.13 4.50 15.19
CA ILE A 209 22.46 4.38 13.77
C ILE A 209 23.58 3.34 13.62
N PRO A 210 23.29 2.02 13.62
CA PRO A 210 24.33 0.99 13.57
C PRO A 210 24.93 0.77 12.18
N VAL A 211 24.33 1.32 11.12
CA VAL A 211 24.75 1.10 9.73
C VAL A 211 24.54 2.36 8.90
N GLY A 212 25.34 2.54 7.85
CA GLY A 212 25.20 3.67 6.94
C GLY A 212 26.13 3.55 5.75
N LYS A 213 25.99 4.49 4.81
CA LYS A 213 26.85 4.62 3.65
C LYS A 213 26.91 6.08 3.20
N ASP A 214 27.91 6.41 2.40
CA ASP A 214 28.10 7.72 1.82
C ASP A 214 28.33 7.71 0.30
N SER A 215 27.93 8.79 -0.36
CA SER A 215 28.22 9.12 -1.75
C SER A 215 28.53 10.62 -1.88
N MET A 216 29.79 10.95 -2.15
CA MET A 216 30.36 12.29 -1.93
C MET A 216 30.67 13.07 -3.22
N SER A 217 30.05 12.69 -4.35
CA SER A 217 30.26 13.30 -5.66
C SER A 217 28.96 13.68 -6.37
N MET A 218 27.96 14.15 -5.64
CA MET A 218 26.61 14.46 -6.15
C MET A 218 26.53 15.81 -6.90
N SER A 219 27.44 16.03 -7.86
CA SER A 219 27.45 17.20 -8.74
C SER A 219 27.82 16.79 -10.15
N THR A 220 27.10 17.34 -11.14
CA THR A 220 27.37 17.12 -12.57
C THR A 220 27.70 18.44 -13.25
N VAL A 221 28.71 18.44 -14.11
CA VAL A 221 29.19 19.61 -14.86
C VAL A 221 29.26 19.26 -16.33
N TRP A 222 28.78 20.17 -17.20
CA TRP A 222 28.84 20.00 -18.65
C TRP A 222 28.93 21.35 -19.36
N ASN A 223 29.29 21.34 -20.64
CA ASN A 223 29.16 22.52 -21.49
C ASN A 223 27.84 22.41 -22.26
N ASP A 224 27.00 23.43 -22.17
CA ASP A 224 25.75 23.49 -22.90
C ASP A 224 26.01 23.53 -24.40
N ALA A 225 25.47 22.55 -25.14
CA ALA A 225 25.78 22.41 -26.56
C ALA A 225 25.25 23.57 -27.42
N ALA A 226 24.21 24.28 -26.97
CA ALA A 226 23.61 25.37 -27.73
C ALA A 226 24.30 26.72 -27.45
N THR A 227 24.74 26.94 -26.23
CA THR A 227 25.28 28.24 -25.76
C THR A 227 26.79 28.23 -25.52
N GLY A 228 27.41 27.04 -25.39
CA GLY A 228 28.81 26.88 -24.99
C GLY A 228 29.07 27.17 -23.50
N GLU A 229 28.04 27.54 -22.74
CA GLU A 229 28.17 27.90 -21.32
C GLU A 229 28.47 26.66 -20.46
N LYS A 230 29.37 26.80 -19.51
CA LYS A 230 29.64 25.76 -18.50
C LYS A 230 28.52 25.75 -17.46
N LYS A 231 27.73 24.68 -17.45
CA LYS A 231 26.63 24.47 -16.50
C LYS A 231 27.01 23.47 -15.41
N ARG A 232 26.35 23.60 -14.25
CA ARG A 232 26.46 22.70 -13.12
C ARG A 232 25.09 22.46 -12.51
N ILE A 233 24.81 21.21 -12.14
CA ILE A 233 23.72 20.85 -11.24
C ILE A 233 24.34 20.11 -10.05
N THR A 234 23.99 20.53 -8.85
CA THR A 234 24.45 19.93 -7.58
C THR A 234 23.22 19.54 -6.77
N ALA A 235 23.20 18.30 -6.29
CA ALA A 235 22.17 17.89 -5.33
C ALA A 235 22.47 18.52 -3.96
N PRO A 236 21.45 18.92 -3.18
CA PRO A 236 21.67 19.36 -1.81
C PRO A 236 22.20 18.20 -0.95
N VAL A 237 22.76 18.51 0.22
CA VAL A 237 23.06 17.49 1.24
C VAL A 237 21.80 16.67 1.49
N SER A 238 21.89 15.38 1.23
CA SER A 238 20.75 14.49 1.16
C SER A 238 20.96 13.33 2.12
N LEU A 239 20.27 13.37 3.25
CA LEU A 239 20.18 12.23 4.15
C LEU A 239 18.91 11.43 3.83
N ILE A 240 19.07 10.14 3.56
CA ILE A 240 17.98 9.18 3.51
C ILE A 240 18.09 8.27 4.73
N VAL A 241 17.06 8.28 5.56
CA VAL A 241 16.97 7.43 6.75
C VAL A 241 16.06 6.24 6.44
N SER A 242 16.54 5.04 6.74
CA SER A 242 15.69 3.84 6.81
C SER A 242 15.63 3.39 8.27
N ALA A 243 14.42 3.24 8.82
CA ALA A 243 14.24 2.80 10.20
C ALA A 243 13.73 1.35 10.24
N PHE A 244 14.26 0.58 11.19
CA PHE A 244 13.99 -0.85 11.37
C PHE A 244 13.65 -1.13 12.83
N ALA A 245 12.62 -1.92 13.10
CA ALA A 245 12.29 -2.33 14.46
C ALA A 245 11.59 -3.69 14.54
N PRO A 246 11.79 -4.47 15.62
CA PRO A 246 10.98 -5.64 15.88
C PRO A 246 9.55 -5.23 16.26
N VAL A 247 8.57 -5.86 15.62
CA VAL A 247 7.13 -5.66 15.85
C VAL A 247 6.63 -6.67 16.88
N ALA A 248 5.90 -6.17 17.86
CA ALA A 248 5.30 -6.99 18.92
C ALA A 248 4.05 -7.73 18.44
N ASP A 249 3.23 -7.10 17.58
CA ASP A 249 2.05 -7.71 16.98
C ASP A 249 1.73 -7.08 15.62
N ILE A 250 1.98 -7.84 14.54
CA ILE A 250 1.75 -7.41 13.15
C ILE A 250 0.28 -7.07 12.86
N ARG A 251 -0.66 -7.64 13.62
CA ARG A 251 -2.11 -7.47 13.39
C ARG A 251 -2.62 -6.11 13.85
N LEU A 252 -1.84 -5.39 14.64
CA LEU A 252 -2.16 -4.06 15.16
C LEU A 252 -1.60 -2.93 14.28
N THR A 253 -0.99 -3.28 13.14
CA THR A 253 -0.48 -2.30 12.17
C THR A 253 -1.62 -1.45 11.64
N LEU A 254 -1.47 -0.13 11.75
CA LEU A 254 -2.43 0.86 11.28
C LEU A 254 -2.19 1.17 9.80
N THR A 255 -3.22 1.68 9.13
CA THR A 255 -3.11 2.14 7.74
C THR A 255 -3.89 3.46 7.55
N PRO A 256 -3.67 4.18 6.45
CA PRO A 256 -4.46 5.37 6.12
C PRO A 256 -5.92 5.10 5.76
N GLN A 257 -6.36 3.84 5.67
CA GLN A 257 -7.72 3.50 5.26
C GLN A 257 -8.76 4.06 6.25
N LEU A 258 -9.42 5.15 5.88
CA LEU A 258 -10.54 5.67 6.65
C LEU A 258 -11.67 4.64 6.74
N GLN A 259 -12.10 4.38 7.96
CA GLN A 259 -13.14 3.40 8.26
C GLN A 259 -14.46 4.11 8.55
N ARG A 260 -15.56 3.54 8.06
CA ARG A 260 -16.89 3.85 8.57
C ARG A 260 -17.27 2.74 9.53
N PRO A 261 -17.57 3.03 10.81
CA PRO A 261 -18.14 2.03 11.69
C PRO A 261 -19.37 1.40 11.01
N ALA A 262 -19.47 0.08 11.03
CA ALA A 262 -20.69 -0.57 10.58
C ALA A 262 -21.83 -0.08 11.47
N LEU A 263 -22.92 0.40 10.87
CA LEU A 263 -24.18 0.53 11.59
C LEU A 263 -24.51 -0.88 12.09
N GLU A 264 -24.59 -1.07 13.41
CA GLU A 264 -25.09 -2.33 13.92
C GLU A 264 -26.48 -2.57 13.31
N PRO A 265 -26.79 -3.79 12.84
CA PRO A 265 -28.13 -4.09 12.39
C PRO A 265 -29.06 -3.90 13.59
N VAL A 266 -29.92 -2.87 13.51
CA VAL A 266 -31.02 -2.70 14.45
C VAL A 266 -31.83 -3.99 14.40
N GLU A 267 -31.86 -4.74 15.51
CA GLU A 267 -32.78 -5.86 15.67
C GLU A 267 -34.19 -5.32 15.40
N VAL A 268 -34.78 -5.74 14.27
CA VAL A 268 -36.19 -5.49 14.01
C VAL A 268 -36.96 -6.39 14.96
N GLY A 269 -37.20 -5.89 16.18
CA GLY A 269 -38.05 -6.51 17.16
C GLY A 269 -39.40 -6.86 16.54
N SER A 270 -39.85 -8.10 16.77
CA SER A 270 -41.05 -8.68 16.20
C SER A 270 -42.27 -7.77 16.35
N LEU A 271 -42.77 -7.23 15.24
CA LEU A 271 -44.08 -6.58 15.21
C LEU A 271 -45.14 -7.66 15.03
N THR A 272 -45.67 -8.17 16.14
CA THR A 272 -46.98 -8.82 16.16
C THR A 272 -48.04 -7.75 15.93
N ALA A 273 -48.78 -7.89 14.84
CA ALA A 273 -49.85 -6.99 14.43
C ALA A 273 -50.98 -6.92 15.48
N SER A 274 -51.43 -5.70 15.76
CA SER A 274 -52.77 -5.42 16.30
C SER A 274 -53.37 -4.24 15.51
N PRO A 275 -54.65 -4.28 15.11
CA PRO A 275 -55.22 -3.25 14.25
C PRO A 275 -55.85 -2.09 15.04
N ALA A 276 -55.85 -0.93 14.38
CA ALA A 276 -56.67 0.27 14.60
C ALA A 276 -56.18 1.32 15.63
N THR A 277 -55.85 2.52 15.16
CA THR A 277 -56.76 3.70 15.14
C THR A 277 -56.09 4.92 14.50
N ASN A 278 -56.89 5.75 13.83
CA ASN A 278 -56.48 6.95 13.10
C ASN A 278 -56.03 8.09 14.03
N ALA A 279 -54.89 8.73 13.74
CA ALA A 279 -54.64 10.13 14.06
C ALA A 279 -53.55 10.72 13.14
N SER A 280 -53.87 11.85 12.53
CA SER A 280 -52.97 12.77 11.82
C SER A 280 -52.00 13.42 12.79
N THR A 281 -50.69 13.40 12.51
CA THR A 281 -49.72 14.48 12.84
C THR A 281 -48.32 14.15 12.30
N SER A 282 -47.77 15.07 11.51
CA SER A 282 -46.34 15.36 11.26
C SER A 282 -45.36 14.19 11.29
N THR A 283 -44.92 13.76 10.10
CA THR A 283 -43.70 12.97 9.92
C THR A 283 -42.52 13.69 10.59
N PRO A 284 -41.87 13.12 11.62
CA PRO A 284 -40.59 13.63 12.06
C PRO A 284 -39.60 13.24 10.97
N HIS A 285 -39.01 14.24 10.31
CA HIS A 285 -37.78 14.04 9.57
C HIS A 285 -36.72 13.55 10.58
N LEU A 286 -36.51 12.24 10.65
CA LEU A 286 -35.36 11.65 11.31
C LEU A 286 -34.12 12.18 10.58
N ASN A 287 -33.40 13.08 11.24
CA ASN A 287 -32.06 13.52 10.89
C ASN A 287 -31.11 12.32 10.98
N ILE A 288 -31.00 11.53 9.91
CA ILE A 288 -30.02 10.43 9.81
C ILE A 288 -28.61 10.97 9.45
N ASP A 289 -28.47 12.28 9.25
CA ASP A 289 -27.25 12.94 8.77
C ASP A 289 -26.32 13.54 9.85
N GLN A 290 -26.56 13.33 11.16
CA GLN A 290 -25.80 14.05 12.20
C GLN A 290 -25.05 13.22 13.24
N GLN A 291 -25.11 11.89 13.21
CA GLN A 291 -24.25 11.11 14.10
C GLN A 291 -22.86 10.94 13.45
N GLN A 292 -21.92 11.80 13.85
CA GLN A 292 -20.52 11.69 13.43
C GLN A 292 -19.89 10.53 14.19
N ASP A 293 -19.94 9.33 13.63
CA ASP A 293 -19.45 8.12 14.30
C ASP A 293 -17.91 8.12 14.49
N THR A 294 -17.20 8.98 13.74
CA THR A 294 -15.74 9.12 13.80
C THR A 294 -15.31 10.56 13.60
N VAL A 295 -14.12 10.89 14.12
CA VAL A 295 -13.48 12.20 13.95
C VAL A 295 -12.02 12.05 13.53
N LEU A 296 -11.52 13.03 12.79
CA LEU A 296 -10.12 13.15 12.41
C LEU A 296 -9.42 14.17 13.31
N LEU A 297 -8.31 13.74 13.92
CA LEU A 297 -7.46 14.60 14.76
C LEU A 297 -6.09 14.72 14.11
N LEU A 298 -5.62 15.95 13.93
CA LEU A 298 -4.22 16.25 13.59
C LEU A 298 -3.43 16.39 14.88
N ILE A 299 -2.31 15.66 14.97
CA ILE A 299 -1.27 15.89 15.97
C ILE A 299 -0.14 16.66 15.27
N ASP A 300 -0.08 17.96 15.50
CA ASP A 300 0.86 18.89 14.86
C ASP A 300 2.15 19.06 15.69
N LEU A 301 3.22 18.37 15.31
CA LEU A 301 4.52 18.48 16.01
C LEU A 301 5.27 19.77 15.64
N GLY A 302 4.83 20.50 14.60
CA GLY A 302 5.30 21.84 14.28
C GLY A 302 4.75 22.93 15.21
N ARG A 303 3.81 22.58 16.10
CA ARG A 303 3.20 23.49 17.11
C ARG A 303 2.68 24.80 16.51
N GLY A 304 2.05 24.73 15.33
CA GLY A 304 1.46 25.86 14.63
C GLY A 304 2.45 26.77 13.90
N LYS A 305 3.75 26.42 13.82
CA LYS A 305 4.74 27.20 13.08
C LYS A 305 4.50 27.23 11.57
N ASN A 306 3.90 26.16 11.04
CA ASN A 306 3.45 26.02 9.66
C ASN A 306 4.48 26.50 8.61
N ARG A 307 5.72 26.03 8.74
CA ARG A 307 6.84 26.47 7.89
C ARG A 307 6.74 25.86 6.49
N LEU A 308 6.94 26.69 5.46
CA LEU A 308 6.79 26.31 4.04
C LEU A 308 8.11 26.20 3.28
N GLY A 309 9.25 26.50 3.92
CA GLY A 309 10.56 26.39 3.30
C GLY A 309 10.90 24.95 2.95
N GLY A 310 11.28 24.70 1.70
CA GLY A 310 11.56 23.36 1.18
C GLY A 310 10.32 22.50 0.86
N SER A 311 9.11 23.05 1.00
CA SER A 311 7.88 22.29 0.72
C SER A 311 7.65 22.04 -0.77
N ILE A 312 6.87 20.99 -1.09
CA ILE A 312 6.41 20.72 -2.45
C ILE A 312 5.60 21.89 -3.00
N LEU A 313 4.79 22.57 -2.17
CA LEU A 313 4.10 23.79 -2.60
C LEU A 313 5.08 24.83 -3.13
N ALA A 314 6.13 25.16 -2.36
CA ALA A 314 7.15 26.12 -2.77
C ALA A 314 7.82 25.69 -4.07
N GLN A 315 8.19 24.41 -4.20
CA GLN A 315 8.81 23.86 -5.41
C GLN A 315 7.91 24.01 -6.64
N THR A 316 6.60 23.80 -6.52
CA THR A 316 5.64 23.91 -7.65
C THR A 316 5.42 25.34 -8.15
N VAL A 317 5.87 26.34 -7.37
CA VAL A 317 5.90 27.75 -7.77
C VAL A 317 7.32 28.25 -7.99
N SER A 318 8.28 27.34 -8.13
CA SER A 318 9.71 27.61 -8.37
C SER A 318 10.34 28.49 -7.28
N GLN A 319 9.96 28.26 -6.03
CA GLN A 319 10.53 28.90 -4.84
C GLN A 319 11.08 27.85 -3.88
N MET A 320 11.98 28.28 -2.99
CA MET A 320 12.48 27.45 -1.89
C MET A 320 11.86 27.81 -0.53
N GLY A 321 11.16 28.95 -0.43
CA GLY A 321 10.75 29.54 0.85
C GLY A 321 11.94 29.91 1.75
N GLU A 322 11.67 30.40 2.95
CA GLU A 322 12.73 30.81 3.90
C GLU A 322 12.76 29.89 5.13
N ALA A 323 11.76 30.01 6.01
CA ALA A 323 11.67 29.19 7.22
C ALA A 323 11.29 27.75 6.89
N THR A 324 12.16 26.80 7.26
CA THR A 324 11.98 25.36 7.01
C THR A 324 11.33 24.65 8.21
N PRO A 325 10.50 23.61 7.98
CA PRO A 325 10.12 22.70 9.06
C PRO A 325 11.38 22.11 9.73
N ASP A 326 11.26 21.67 10.98
CA ASP A 326 12.36 21.09 11.77
C ASP A 326 11.81 20.30 12.96
N VAL A 327 12.63 19.41 13.53
CA VAL A 327 12.41 18.80 14.83
C VAL A 327 12.86 19.78 15.92
N ASP A 328 11.91 20.59 16.40
CA ASP A 328 12.21 21.60 17.43
C ASP A 328 12.52 20.98 18.81
N ASN A 329 11.95 19.82 19.11
CA ASN A 329 12.15 19.12 20.39
C ASN A 329 12.11 17.60 20.21
N ALA A 330 13.24 16.94 20.44
CA ALA A 330 13.34 15.47 20.42
C ALA A 330 12.34 14.78 21.38
N THR A 331 12.05 15.41 22.52
CA THR A 331 11.10 14.88 23.51
C THR A 331 9.68 14.78 22.95
N ASP A 332 9.29 15.70 22.06
CA ASP A 332 7.97 15.66 21.42
C ASP A 332 7.85 14.44 20.50
N LEU A 333 8.87 14.10 19.71
CA LEU A 333 8.86 12.86 18.91
C LEU A 333 8.73 11.61 19.79
N LYS A 334 9.49 11.54 20.90
CA LYS A 334 9.40 10.42 21.83
C LYS A 334 8.02 10.30 22.48
N LYS A 335 7.41 11.42 22.86
CA LYS A 335 6.05 11.45 23.42
C LYS A 335 4.99 11.07 22.38
N PHE A 336 5.16 11.54 21.14
CA PHE A 336 4.29 11.21 20.02
C PHE A 336 4.29 9.70 19.79
N TRP A 337 5.49 9.11 19.66
CA TRP A 337 5.68 7.68 19.55
C TRP A 337 4.95 6.92 20.66
N ASN A 338 5.21 7.26 21.92
CA ASN A 338 4.60 6.58 23.07
C ASN A 338 3.07 6.67 23.06
N ALA A 339 2.50 7.81 22.68
CA ALA A 339 1.05 7.99 22.58
C ALA A 339 0.46 7.10 21.48
N ILE A 340 1.03 7.10 20.26
CA ILE A 340 0.56 6.26 19.16
C ILE A 340 0.68 4.77 19.51
N GLN A 341 1.81 4.35 20.09
CA GLN A 341 2.02 2.95 20.52
C GLN A 341 1.03 2.51 21.62
N LEU A 342 0.64 3.41 22.52
CA LEU A 342 -0.37 3.15 23.55
C LEU A 342 -1.77 3.02 22.94
N LEU A 343 -2.17 3.99 22.11
CA LEU A 343 -3.49 4.04 21.48
C LEU A 343 -3.70 2.89 20.49
N GLY A 344 -2.67 2.53 19.71
CA GLY A 344 -2.67 1.37 18.83
C GLY A 344 -2.87 0.06 19.59
N ARG A 345 -2.13 -0.15 20.69
CA ARG A 345 -2.29 -1.31 21.58
C ARG A 345 -3.69 -1.41 22.19
N GLN A 346 -4.30 -0.27 22.50
CA GLN A 346 -5.67 -0.19 23.03
C GLN A 346 -6.73 -0.28 21.94
N LYS A 347 -6.35 -0.38 20.66
CA LYS A 347 -7.24 -0.41 19.49
C LYS A 347 -8.17 0.80 19.41
N LYS A 348 -7.69 1.97 19.85
CA LYS A 348 -8.43 3.24 19.83
C LYS A 348 -8.29 3.99 18.49
N LEU A 349 -7.32 3.60 17.67
CA LEU A 349 -7.06 4.18 16.34
C LEU A 349 -7.69 3.31 15.25
N LEU A 350 -8.54 3.92 14.42
CA LEU A 350 -9.16 3.27 13.26
C LEU A 350 -8.28 3.38 12.01
N ALA A 351 -7.63 4.54 11.85
CA ALA A 351 -6.70 4.83 10.77
C ALA A 351 -5.61 5.78 11.28
N TYR A 352 -4.45 5.73 10.64
CA TYR A 352 -3.30 6.58 10.90
C TYR A 352 -2.63 6.90 9.57
N HIS A 353 -2.21 8.15 9.39
CA HIS A 353 -1.33 8.53 8.30
C HIS A 353 -0.49 9.73 8.73
N ASP A 354 0.81 9.70 8.42
CA ASP A 354 1.73 10.76 8.80
C ASP A 354 1.60 12.01 7.92
N ARG A 355 2.19 13.12 8.37
CA ARG A 355 2.29 14.35 7.57
C ARG A 355 3.71 14.52 7.06
N SER A 356 3.83 14.50 5.74
CA SER A 356 5.07 14.56 4.98
C SER A 356 4.90 15.47 3.74
N ASP A 357 5.28 15.01 2.55
CA ASP A 357 5.22 15.80 1.31
C ASP A 357 3.78 16.19 0.94
N GLY A 358 3.57 17.47 0.63
CA GLY A 358 2.23 18.00 0.36
C GLY A 358 1.39 18.31 1.60
N GLY A 359 1.93 18.06 2.79
CA GLY A 359 1.37 18.49 4.07
C GLY A 359 0.03 17.83 4.44
N LEU A 360 -0.73 18.51 5.31
CA LEU A 360 -2.03 18.02 5.80
C LEU A 360 -3.00 17.70 4.65
N LEU A 361 -2.95 18.47 3.56
CA LEU A 361 -3.79 18.23 2.39
C LEU A 361 -3.56 16.82 1.81
N ALA A 362 -2.29 16.47 1.51
CA ALA A 362 -1.94 15.19 0.93
C ALA A 362 -2.32 14.05 1.89
N THR A 363 -1.96 14.16 3.16
CA THR A 363 -2.32 13.19 4.21
C THR A 363 -3.82 12.88 4.20
N VAL A 364 -4.69 13.90 4.30
CA VAL A 364 -6.14 13.63 4.41
C VAL A 364 -6.73 13.13 3.09
N LEU A 365 -6.21 13.58 1.94
CA LEU A 365 -6.64 13.07 0.63
C LEU A 365 -6.25 11.61 0.41
N GLU A 366 -5.03 11.23 0.77
CA GLU A 366 -4.56 9.84 0.66
C GLU A 366 -5.34 8.91 1.57
N MET A 367 -5.64 9.35 2.80
CA MET A 367 -6.57 8.67 3.70
C MET A 367 -7.97 8.52 3.07
N ALA A 368 -8.48 9.57 2.44
CA ALA A 368 -9.78 9.56 1.75
C ALA A 368 -9.80 8.62 0.53
N PHE A 369 -8.71 8.55 -0.23
CA PHE A 369 -8.55 7.62 -1.35
C PHE A 369 -8.53 6.16 -0.86
N ALA A 370 -7.73 5.86 0.18
CA ALA A 370 -7.64 4.53 0.76
C ALA A 370 -8.98 4.06 1.36
N GLY A 371 -9.70 4.97 2.05
CA GLY A 371 -11.02 4.72 2.62
C GLY A 371 -12.19 4.82 1.63
N HIS A 372 -11.93 5.25 0.38
CA HIS A 372 -12.94 5.52 -0.65
C HIS A 372 -14.13 6.33 -0.11
N THR A 373 -13.84 7.44 0.59
CA THR A 373 -14.83 8.22 1.30
C THR A 373 -14.55 9.71 1.20
N GLY A 374 -15.60 10.53 1.16
CA GLY A 374 -15.42 11.98 1.24
C GLY A 374 -15.07 12.44 2.65
N VAL A 375 -14.47 13.62 2.75
CA VAL A 375 -14.01 14.24 3.99
C VAL A 375 -14.39 15.72 4.00
N ASP A 376 -14.93 16.17 5.12
CA ASP A 376 -15.05 17.59 5.47
C ASP A 376 -13.88 17.98 6.37
N LEU A 377 -12.93 18.72 5.81
CA LEU A 377 -11.72 19.23 6.46
C LEU A 377 -11.97 20.67 6.93
N GLU A 378 -11.78 20.94 8.21
CA GLU A 378 -11.96 22.26 8.81
C GLU A 378 -10.62 22.88 9.21
N ILE A 379 -10.36 24.06 8.67
CA ILE A 379 -9.24 24.92 9.06
C ILE A 379 -9.71 25.83 10.21
N PRO A 380 -9.02 25.86 11.36
CA PRO A 380 -9.40 26.71 12.47
C PRO A 380 -9.49 28.20 12.10
N GLN A 381 -10.38 28.92 12.75
CA GLN A 381 -10.54 30.36 12.53
C GLN A 381 -9.24 31.10 12.93
N GLY A 382 -8.84 32.08 12.12
CA GLY A 382 -7.61 32.87 12.35
C GLY A 382 -6.32 32.21 11.83
N HIS A 383 -6.37 30.93 11.44
CA HIS A 383 -5.23 30.28 10.79
C HIS A 383 -5.15 30.68 9.30
N GLU A 384 -3.93 30.81 8.81
CA GLU A 384 -3.62 31.03 7.40
C GLU A 384 -3.80 29.70 6.64
N VAL A 385 -4.47 29.74 5.48
CA VAL A 385 -5.01 28.56 4.80
C VAL A 385 -3.90 27.74 4.16
N PHE A 386 -2.99 28.38 3.43
CA PHE A 386 -1.95 27.69 2.66
C PHE A 386 -0.95 27.00 3.58
N SER A 387 -0.39 27.72 4.55
CA SER A 387 0.54 27.18 5.54
C SER A 387 -0.09 26.07 6.38
N SER A 388 -1.39 26.17 6.74
CA SER A 388 -2.06 25.08 7.47
C SER A 388 -2.22 23.79 6.64
N LEU A 389 -2.40 23.91 5.33
CA LEU A 389 -2.62 22.77 4.44
C LEU A 389 -1.32 22.16 3.90
N PHE A 390 -0.33 22.99 3.60
CA PHE A 390 0.84 22.62 2.81
C PHE A 390 2.16 22.66 3.59
N ALA A 391 2.15 23.06 4.87
CA ALA A 391 3.35 22.92 5.69
C ALA A 391 3.65 21.43 5.94
N GLU A 392 4.92 21.09 5.73
CA GLU A 392 5.46 19.73 5.83
C GLU A 392 6.19 19.55 7.18
N GLU A 393 5.60 20.11 8.22
CA GLU A 393 6.00 19.87 9.60
C GLU A 393 5.65 18.43 9.97
N LEU A 394 6.42 17.81 10.88
CA LEU A 394 6.10 16.47 11.35
C LEU A 394 4.74 16.43 12.07
N GLY A 395 4.14 15.24 12.08
CA GLY A 395 2.85 15.00 12.69
C GLY A 395 2.12 13.85 12.03
N ALA A 396 0.86 13.66 12.42
CA ALA A 396 -0.01 12.66 11.81
C ALA A 396 -1.47 13.05 11.96
N VAL A 397 -2.30 12.53 11.06
CA VAL A 397 -3.75 12.50 11.21
C VAL A 397 -4.15 11.11 11.69
N ILE A 398 -4.91 11.08 12.79
CA ILE A 398 -5.54 9.86 13.31
C ILE A 398 -7.04 9.92 13.13
N GLN A 399 -7.63 8.79 12.76
CA GLN A 399 -9.08 8.60 12.83
C GLN A 399 -9.41 7.79 14.08
N ILE A 400 -10.39 8.27 14.83
CA ILE A 400 -10.91 7.59 16.03
C ILE A 400 -12.43 7.54 16.00
N ARG A 401 -13.01 6.65 16.81
CA ARG A 401 -14.46 6.69 17.09
C ARG A 401 -14.78 7.95 17.89
N ALA A 402 -15.96 8.52 17.67
CA ALA A 402 -16.39 9.68 18.45
C ALA A 402 -16.48 9.36 19.95
N ASP A 403 -16.91 8.15 20.31
CA ASP A 403 -17.00 7.68 21.70
C ASP A 403 -15.63 7.55 22.39
N ASP A 404 -14.56 7.40 21.61
CA ASP A 404 -13.18 7.31 22.11
C ASP A 404 -12.50 8.68 22.26
N LEU A 405 -13.18 9.78 21.89
CA LEU A 405 -12.57 11.11 21.81
C LEU A 405 -12.01 11.59 23.16
N ASP A 406 -12.72 11.35 24.26
CA ASP A 406 -12.29 11.79 25.59
C ASP A 406 -11.05 11.02 26.05
N ASP A 407 -11.04 9.69 25.89
CA ASP A 407 -9.91 8.81 26.25
C ASP A 407 -8.64 9.15 25.43
N VAL A 408 -8.82 9.34 24.12
CA VAL A 408 -7.74 9.68 23.20
C VAL A 408 -7.20 11.08 23.53
N SER A 409 -8.08 12.06 23.76
CA SER A 409 -7.69 13.42 24.11
C SER A 409 -6.97 13.48 25.46
N LEU A 410 -7.38 12.65 26.43
CA LEU A 410 -6.70 12.51 27.71
C LEU A 410 -5.28 11.96 27.51
N THR A 411 -5.16 10.86 26.76
CA THR A 411 -3.86 10.24 26.45
C THR A 411 -2.91 11.24 25.78
N LEU A 412 -3.38 11.97 24.76
CA LEU A 412 -2.60 12.98 24.06
C LEU A 412 -2.22 14.15 24.98
N ARG A 413 -3.12 14.56 25.88
CA ARG A 413 -2.85 15.60 26.89
C ARG A 413 -1.77 15.18 27.88
N GLU A 414 -1.82 13.95 28.39
CA GLU A 414 -0.81 13.40 29.30
C GLU A 414 0.58 13.33 28.64
N HIS A 415 0.60 13.14 27.32
CA HIS A 415 1.82 13.22 26.51
C HIS A 415 2.17 14.64 26.06
N GLY A 416 1.48 15.68 26.54
CA GLY A 416 1.82 17.08 26.30
C GLY A 416 1.33 17.67 24.96
N PHE A 417 0.41 16.99 24.27
CA PHE A 417 -0.12 17.42 22.96
C PHE A 417 -1.45 18.17 23.03
N LYS A 418 -1.93 18.55 24.22
CA LYS A 418 -3.20 19.31 24.35
C LYS A 418 -3.29 20.53 23.42
N ALA A 419 -2.18 21.27 23.28
CA ALA A 419 -2.11 22.47 22.44
C ALA A 419 -1.70 22.18 20.98
N CYS A 420 -1.43 20.92 20.65
CA CYS A 420 -0.92 20.46 19.36
C CYS A 420 -1.90 19.51 18.66
N THR A 421 -2.97 19.11 19.34
CA THR A 421 -4.03 18.27 18.78
C THR A 421 -5.21 19.14 18.38
N THR A 422 -5.54 19.08 17.10
CA THR A 422 -6.69 19.80 16.53
C THR A 422 -7.65 18.82 15.90
N ARG A 423 -8.94 18.97 16.16
CA ARG A 423 -9.95 18.26 15.38
C ARG A 423 -10.03 18.92 14.00
N VAL A 424 -9.65 18.16 12.98
CA VAL A 424 -9.49 18.70 11.62
C VAL A 424 -10.57 18.23 10.66
N GLY A 425 -11.36 17.20 10.97
CA GLY A 425 -12.42 16.83 10.05
C GLY A 425 -13.28 15.65 10.45
N THR A 426 -14.22 15.35 9.57
CA THR A 426 -15.14 14.20 9.65
C THR A 426 -15.40 13.62 8.28
N LEU A 427 -15.89 12.39 8.22
CA LEU A 427 -16.25 11.73 6.97
C LEU A 427 -17.61 12.23 6.46
N ASN A 428 -17.77 12.38 5.14
CA ASN A 428 -19.06 12.65 4.48
C ASN A 428 -19.39 11.55 3.45
N ARG A 429 -20.68 11.39 3.09
CA ARG A 429 -21.17 10.31 2.20
C ARG A 429 -21.25 10.71 0.73
N THR A 430 -20.87 11.93 0.36
CA THR A 430 -21.05 12.47 -0.99
C THR A 430 -19.84 12.26 -1.90
N HIS A 431 -18.81 11.55 -1.42
CA HIS A 431 -17.49 11.45 -2.08
C HIS A 431 -16.92 12.81 -2.46
N THR A 432 -17.12 13.79 -1.58
CA THR A 432 -16.65 15.16 -1.76
C THR A 432 -15.50 15.40 -0.78
N PHE A 433 -14.43 16.02 -1.27
CA PHE A 433 -13.43 16.61 -0.40
C PHE A 433 -13.73 18.09 -0.24
N ARG A 434 -14.09 18.50 0.97
CA ARG A 434 -14.50 19.88 1.27
C ARG A 434 -13.56 20.47 2.30
N ILE A 435 -13.06 21.68 2.03
CA ILE A 435 -12.26 22.46 2.97
C ILE A 435 -13.10 23.65 3.42
N THR A 436 -13.32 23.79 4.73
CA THR A 436 -14.08 24.90 5.34
C THR A 436 -13.23 25.69 6.32
N ARG A 437 -13.59 26.96 6.55
CA ARG A 437 -13.06 27.79 7.65
C ARG A 437 -14.18 28.65 8.21
N GLY A 438 -14.50 28.47 9.49
CA GLY A 438 -15.59 29.21 10.16
C GLY A 438 -16.94 29.03 9.43
N GLY A 439 -17.25 27.79 9.02
CA GLY A 439 -18.46 27.46 8.26
C GLY A 439 -18.46 27.87 6.78
N LYS A 440 -17.45 28.63 6.30
CA LYS A 440 -17.35 29.01 4.88
C LYS A 440 -16.55 27.99 4.09
N THR A 441 -17.13 27.44 3.02
CA THR A 441 -16.41 26.58 2.07
C THR A 441 -15.34 27.37 1.32
N LEU A 442 -14.10 26.89 1.37
CA LEU A 442 -12.94 27.43 0.66
C LEU A 442 -12.64 26.62 -0.60
N PHE A 443 -12.79 25.30 -0.52
CA PHE A 443 -12.59 24.37 -1.62
C PHE A 443 -13.60 23.25 -1.51
N GLU A 444 -14.13 22.80 -2.64
CA GLU A 444 -15.03 21.65 -2.71
C GLU A 444 -14.85 20.99 -4.08
N GLU A 445 -14.48 19.72 -4.09
CA GLU A 445 -14.29 18.96 -5.32
C GLU A 445 -14.68 17.50 -5.09
N ASN A 446 -15.07 16.83 -6.18
CA ASN A 446 -15.30 15.41 -6.20
C ASN A 446 -13.99 14.64 -5.94
N LEU A 447 -14.03 13.64 -5.07
CA LEU A 447 -12.86 12.85 -4.68
C LEU A 447 -12.19 12.17 -5.88
N PHE A 448 -12.96 11.74 -6.87
CA PHE A 448 -12.44 11.08 -8.07
C PHE A 448 -11.78 12.06 -9.04
N SER A 449 -12.22 13.32 -9.10
CA SER A 449 -11.50 14.38 -9.82
C SER A 449 -10.09 14.58 -9.22
N LEU A 450 -10.00 14.61 -7.89
CA LEU A 450 -8.72 14.74 -7.18
C LEU A 450 -7.84 13.49 -7.36
N ARG A 451 -8.44 12.30 -7.30
CA ARG A 451 -7.75 11.04 -7.57
C ARG A 451 -7.23 10.95 -9.01
N ALA A 452 -7.94 11.53 -9.98
CA ALA A 452 -7.47 11.62 -11.36
C ALA A 452 -6.20 12.48 -11.46
N ILE A 453 -6.14 13.61 -10.76
CA ILE A 453 -4.94 14.45 -10.72
C ILE A 453 -3.78 13.69 -10.07
N TRP A 454 -4.02 13.11 -8.89
CA TRP A 454 -2.99 12.39 -8.11
C TRP A 454 -2.47 11.14 -8.81
N SER A 455 -3.29 10.43 -9.59
CA SER A 455 -2.88 9.22 -10.32
C SER A 455 -2.44 9.45 -11.77
N ASP A 456 -2.43 10.70 -12.25
CA ASP A 456 -2.05 10.99 -13.63
C ASP A 456 -0.55 10.73 -13.89
N VAL A 457 0.31 10.96 -12.89
CA VAL A 457 1.76 10.70 -13.01
C VAL A 457 2.02 9.21 -13.23
N THR A 458 1.47 8.33 -12.38
CA THR A 458 1.62 6.88 -12.58
C THR A 458 1.02 6.44 -13.91
N ARG A 459 -0.12 7.00 -14.32
CA ARG A 459 -0.75 6.67 -15.60
C ARG A 459 0.16 7.00 -16.77
N ARG A 460 0.75 8.20 -16.81
CA ARG A 460 1.63 8.64 -17.90
C ARG A 460 2.93 7.85 -17.94
N ILE A 461 3.55 7.58 -16.78
CA ILE A 461 4.79 6.79 -16.73
C ILE A 461 4.51 5.36 -17.21
N THR A 462 3.46 4.72 -16.71
CA THR A 462 3.05 3.38 -17.16
C THR A 462 2.71 3.38 -18.65
N GLN A 463 2.02 4.40 -19.17
CA GLN A 463 1.72 4.51 -20.60
C GLN A 463 2.97 4.60 -21.50
N LEU A 464 4.04 5.24 -21.01
CA LEU A 464 5.30 5.35 -21.74
C LEU A 464 6.16 4.08 -21.66
N ARG A 465 5.96 3.27 -20.61
CA ARG A 465 6.82 2.14 -20.25
C ARG A 465 6.22 0.77 -20.60
N ASP A 466 4.90 0.65 -20.52
CA ASP A 466 4.13 -0.60 -20.57
C ASP A 466 3.05 -0.49 -21.68
N ASN A 467 2.17 -1.49 -21.81
CA ASN A 467 1.05 -1.41 -22.75
C ASN A 467 0.12 -0.20 -22.42
N PRO A 468 -0.03 0.79 -23.32
CA PRO A 468 -0.86 1.99 -23.09
C PRO A 468 -2.32 1.68 -22.75
N ALA A 469 -2.89 0.60 -23.29
CA ALA A 469 -4.26 0.21 -23.01
C ALA A 469 -4.44 -0.29 -21.57
N ALA A 470 -3.45 -1.00 -21.03
CA ALA A 470 -3.44 -1.44 -19.64
C ALA A 470 -3.35 -0.23 -18.69
N ALA A 471 -2.46 0.72 -18.97
CA ALA A 471 -2.33 1.96 -18.20
C ALA A 471 -3.66 2.74 -18.11
N GLU A 472 -4.35 2.88 -19.24
CA GLU A 472 -5.64 3.59 -19.31
C GLU A 472 -6.78 2.80 -18.65
N SER A 473 -6.80 1.46 -18.79
CA SER A 473 -7.76 0.59 -18.12
C SER A 473 -7.67 0.72 -16.60
N GLU A 474 -6.45 0.66 -16.05
CA GLU A 474 -6.23 0.78 -14.61
C GLU A 474 -6.60 2.18 -14.08
N HIS A 475 -6.22 3.22 -14.81
CA HIS A 475 -6.61 4.58 -14.45
C HIS A 475 -8.13 4.74 -14.41
N ARG A 476 -8.85 4.27 -15.44
CA ARG A 476 -10.31 4.33 -15.46
C ARG A 476 -10.94 3.59 -14.27
N LEU A 477 -10.40 2.43 -13.90
CA LEU A 477 -10.88 1.67 -12.74
C LEU A 477 -10.69 2.43 -11.42
N ARG A 478 -9.59 3.18 -11.27
CA ARG A 478 -9.37 4.05 -10.09
C ARG A 478 -10.42 5.15 -9.98
N LEU A 479 -10.95 5.62 -11.10
CA LEU A 479 -11.90 6.74 -11.14
C LEU A 479 -13.36 6.29 -11.11
N ASP A 480 -13.64 4.99 -11.07
CA ASP A 480 -15.01 4.48 -11.02
C ASP A 480 -15.59 4.61 -9.59
N PRO A 481 -16.58 5.50 -9.36
CA PRO A 481 -17.22 5.66 -8.06
C PRO A 481 -18.10 4.47 -7.66
N LYS A 482 -18.40 3.56 -8.59
CA LYS A 482 -19.22 2.36 -8.33
C LYS A 482 -18.36 1.15 -7.97
N ASN A 483 -17.05 1.22 -8.15
CA ASN A 483 -16.13 0.15 -7.81
C ASN A 483 -16.21 -0.13 -6.30
N PRO A 484 -16.73 -1.28 -5.86
CA PRO A 484 -16.99 -1.54 -4.45
C PRO A 484 -15.73 -1.94 -3.68
N GLY A 485 -14.57 -2.01 -4.34
CA GLY A 485 -13.36 -2.60 -3.81
C GLY A 485 -13.46 -4.12 -3.69
N ILE A 486 -12.38 -4.77 -3.29
CA ILE A 486 -12.36 -6.22 -3.04
C ILE A 486 -13.42 -6.57 -1.99
N LYS A 487 -14.33 -7.47 -2.33
CA LYS A 487 -15.37 -8.00 -1.45
C LYS A 487 -15.37 -9.52 -1.50
N PRO A 488 -14.75 -10.23 -0.55
CA PRO A 488 -14.70 -11.68 -0.59
C PRO A 488 -16.10 -12.29 -0.42
N LYS A 489 -16.35 -13.42 -1.06
CA LYS A 489 -17.52 -14.26 -0.86
C LYS A 489 -17.04 -15.66 -0.55
N ILE A 490 -17.30 -16.17 0.65
CA ILE A 490 -16.84 -17.48 1.08
C ILE A 490 -18.04 -18.43 1.19
N THR A 491 -17.97 -19.58 0.52
CA THR A 491 -19.06 -20.58 0.45
C THR A 491 -18.90 -21.73 1.45
N PHE A 492 -17.92 -21.64 2.34
CA PHE A 492 -17.60 -22.63 3.37
C PHE A 492 -17.25 -21.95 4.70
N ALA A 493 -17.32 -22.70 5.80
CA ALA A 493 -16.98 -22.18 7.12
C ALA A 493 -15.47 -21.91 7.27
N LEU A 494 -15.13 -20.70 7.70
CA LEU A 494 -13.76 -20.38 8.15
C LEU A 494 -13.61 -20.77 9.62
N GLY A 495 -12.45 -21.31 10.01
CA GLY A 495 -12.14 -21.64 11.41
C GLY A 495 -12.54 -23.04 11.89
N GLU A 496 -13.39 -23.79 11.16
CA GLU A 496 -13.52 -25.22 11.41
C GLU A 496 -12.26 -25.94 10.92
N VAL A 497 -11.43 -26.40 11.86
CA VAL A 497 -10.47 -27.46 11.58
C VAL A 497 -11.28 -28.73 11.31
N GLN A 498 -11.71 -28.90 10.06
CA GLN A 498 -12.48 -30.06 9.61
C GLN A 498 -11.67 -31.37 9.60
N SER A 499 -10.39 -31.32 10.00
CA SER A 499 -9.59 -32.51 10.24
C SER A 499 -9.66 -32.91 11.73
N PRO A 500 -10.26 -34.08 12.07
CA PRO A 500 -10.20 -34.65 13.42
C PRO A 500 -8.75 -34.80 13.93
N ILE A 501 -7.79 -34.86 13.02
CA ILE A 501 -6.36 -35.11 13.23
C ILE A 501 -5.67 -33.92 13.94
N LEU A 502 -6.14 -32.69 13.71
CA LEU A 502 -5.50 -31.47 14.24
C LEU A 502 -6.14 -30.95 15.54
N LYS A 503 -7.25 -31.54 16.00
CA LYS A 503 -7.86 -31.21 17.31
C LYS A 503 -7.01 -31.63 18.51
N GLY A 504 -5.97 -32.45 18.31
CA GLY A 504 -5.17 -33.04 19.38
C GLY A 504 -4.11 -32.15 20.04
N GLU A 505 -3.72 -31.00 19.47
CA GLU A 505 -2.52 -30.27 19.97
C GLU A 505 -2.67 -28.75 20.14
N ARG A 506 -3.89 -28.17 20.05
CA ARG A 506 -4.10 -26.73 20.26
C ARG A 506 -5.30 -26.38 21.16
N THR A 507 -5.42 -27.04 22.30
CA THR A 507 -6.19 -26.50 23.44
C THR A 507 -5.34 -26.60 24.71
N ALA A 508 -4.50 -25.60 24.95
CA ALA A 508 -4.04 -25.35 26.31
C ALA A 508 -5.17 -24.66 27.07
N ALA A 509 -5.80 -25.44 27.95
CA ALA A 509 -6.38 -25.01 29.21
C ALA A 509 -7.49 -23.94 29.18
N LEU A 510 -8.73 -24.41 29.12
CA LEU A 510 -9.78 -23.89 30.01
C LEU A 510 -10.75 -24.99 30.40
N ALA A 511 -11.02 -25.05 31.71
CA ALA A 511 -11.95 -25.91 32.45
C ALA A 511 -11.49 -27.34 32.77
N ALA A 512 -10.98 -27.49 34.00
CA ALA A 512 -11.05 -28.72 34.76
C ALA A 512 -12.50 -29.23 34.84
N SER A 513 -12.76 -30.49 34.45
CA SER A 513 -13.50 -31.46 35.26
C SER A 513 -13.70 -32.80 34.54
N VAL A 514 -13.66 -33.87 35.34
CA VAL A 514 -14.18 -35.22 35.10
C VAL A 514 -13.31 -36.21 34.29
N LEU A 515 -12.44 -36.90 35.04
CA LEU A 515 -12.30 -38.38 35.08
C LEU A 515 -12.79 -39.17 33.85
N GLN A 516 -11.85 -39.62 33.00
CA GLN A 516 -11.69 -41.02 32.58
C GLN A 516 -10.46 -41.18 31.66
N PRO A 517 -9.61 -42.21 31.85
CA PRO A 517 -8.50 -42.49 30.94
C PRO A 517 -8.99 -43.38 29.78
N ALA A 518 -9.26 -42.76 28.63
CA ALA A 518 -9.56 -43.50 27.40
C ALA A 518 -8.35 -43.46 26.45
N THR A 519 -7.83 -44.65 26.21
CA THR A 519 -6.81 -45.06 25.25
C THR A 519 -7.04 -44.57 23.82
N SER A 520 -6.04 -43.93 23.19
CA SER A 520 -5.48 -44.32 21.88
C SER A 520 -4.39 -43.34 21.39
N ASN A 521 -3.13 -43.74 21.49
CA ASN A 521 -1.99 -43.12 20.80
C ASN A 521 -2.01 -43.48 19.29
N LEU A 522 -2.97 -42.95 18.53
CA LEU A 522 -2.88 -42.95 17.06
C LEU A 522 -2.09 -41.70 16.63
N GLN A 523 -0.76 -41.83 16.65
CA GLN A 523 0.11 -40.85 15.99
C GLN A 523 -0.15 -40.99 14.48
N LEU A 524 -1.11 -40.23 13.96
CA LEU A 524 -1.50 -40.26 12.56
C LEU A 524 -0.27 -39.94 11.70
N ALA A 525 0.09 -40.88 10.81
CA ALA A 525 1.23 -40.73 9.93
C ALA A 525 1.07 -39.46 9.08
N LYS A 526 2.08 -38.58 9.10
CA LYS A 526 2.11 -37.37 8.26
C LYS A 526 2.54 -37.78 6.84
N PRO A 527 1.64 -37.75 5.83
CA PRO A 527 2.00 -38.13 4.47
C PRO A 527 3.13 -37.24 3.94
N ARG A 528 4.08 -37.85 3.22
CA ARG A 528 5.19 -37.12 2.61
C ARG A 528 4.71 -36.39 1.37
N ILE A 529 5.08 -35.12 1.25
CA ILE A 529 4.90 -34.31 0.04
C ILE A 529 6.26 -33.82 -0.45
N ALA A 530 6.50 -33.93 -1.75
CA ALA A 530 7.67 -33.37 -2.40
C ALA A 530 7.43 -31.88 -2.66
N ILE A 531 8.16 -31.02 -1.96
CA ILE A 531 8.22 -29.59 -2.24
C ILE A 531 9.31 -29.41 -3.29
N LEU A 532 8.88 -29.41 -4.56
CA LEU A 532 9.77 -29.50 -5.70
C LEU A 532 10.31 -28.12 -6.07
N ARG A 533 11.63 -28.02 -6.22
CA ARG A 533 12.32 -26.81 -6.67
C ARG A 533 13.45 -27.08 -7.66
N GLU A 534 13.79 -26.06 -8.42
CA GLU A 534 14.91 -25.97 -9.34
C GLU A 534 15.74 -24.71 -9.02
N GLN A 535 16.95 -24.59 -9.55
CA GLN A 535 17.72 -23.35 -9.45
C GLN A 535 16.89 -22.12 -9.89
N GLY A 536 16.74 -21.13 -9.00
CA GLY A 536 15.96 -19.92 -9.25
C GLY A 536 14.49 -19.97 -8.78
N VAL A 537 13.99 -21.13 -8.36
CA VAL A 537 12.76 -21.22 -7.55
C VAL A 537 13.01 -20.52 -6.21
N ASN A 538 11.99 -19.83 -5.68
CA ASN A 538 12.12 -19.03 -4.46
C ASN A 538 10.88 -19.07 -3.53
N GLY A 539 9.78 -19.70 -3.94
CA GLY A 539 8.56 -19.81 -3.13
C GLY A 539 8.38 -21.16 -2.42
N GLU A 540 9.43 -21.97 -2.32
CA GLU A 540 9.37 -23.32 -1.74
C GLU A 540 9.12 -23.32 -0.23
N VAL A 541 9.56 -22.28 0.48
CA VAL A 541 9.52 -22.25 1.96
C VAL A 541 8.09 -22.03 2.45
N GLU A 542 7.39 -21.04 1.89
CA GLU A 542 5.98 -20.79 2.20
C GLU A 542 5.06 -21.92 1.70
N MET A 543 5.39 -22.55 0.57
CA MET A 543 4.69 -23.75 0.08
C MET A 543 4.83 -24.90 1.09
N ALA A 544 6.05 -25.16 1.56
CA ALA A 544 6.31 -26.15 2.60
C ALA A 544 5.56 -25.83 3.90
N ALA A 545 5.52 -24.56 4.32
CA ALA A 545 4.82 -24.12 5.52
C ALA A 545 3.31 -24.37 5.43
N ALA A 546 2.68 -24.05 4.29
CA ALA A 546 1.26 -24.28 4.07
C ALA A 546 0.91 -25.78 4.12
N PHE A 547 1.67 -26.64 3.45
CA PHE A 547 1.45 -28.10 3.53
C PHE A 547 1.76 -28.67 4.92
N THR A 548 2.78 -28.16 5.61
CA THR A 548 3.09 -28.55 6.99
C THR A 548 1.93 -28.21 7.92
N ARG A 549 1.35 -27.02 7.77
CA ARG A 549 0.16 -26.59 8.52
C ARG A 549 -1.07 -27.44 8.22
N ALA A 550 -1.19 -27.96 7.00
CA ALA A 550 -2.23 -28.92 6.63
C ALA A 550 -1.98 -30.35 7.16
N GLY A 551 -0.83 -30.64 7.77
CA GLY A 551 -0.52 -31.94 8.38
C GLY A 551 0.35 -32.87 7.53
N PHE A 552 1.02 -32.36 6.50
CA PHE A 552 2.00 -33.12 5.73
C PHE A 552 3.39 -33.09 6.36
N LYS A 553 4.23 -34.07 5.98
CA LYS A 553 5.68 -33.98 6.13
C LYS A 553 6.25 -33.43 4.83
N ALA A 554 6.47 -32.12 4.78
CA ALA A 554 7.09 -31.43 3.66
C ALA A 554 8.57 -31.84 3.53
N ILE A 555 8.97 -32.29 2.35
CA ILE A 555 10.36 -32.67 2.04
C ILE A 555 10.85 -31.75 0.93
N ASP A 556 11.98 -31.07 1.16
CA ASP A 556 12.68 -30.36 0.10
C ASP A 556 13.18 -31.36 -0.95
N VAL A 557 12.78 -31.18 -2.20
CA VAL A 557 13.21 -32.00 -3.33
C VAL A 557 13.72 -31.09 -4.42
N HIS A 558 15.04 -30.96 -4.52
CA HIS A 558 15.65 -30.28 -5.64
C HIS A 558 15.64 -31.21 -6.87
N MET A 559 15.49 -30.66 -8.06
CA MET A 559 15.69 -31.41 -9.31
C MET A 559 17.00 -32.22 -9.36
N THR A 560 18.09 -31.75 -8.75
CA THR A 560 19.35 -32.52 -8.69
C THR A 560 19.21 -33.83 -7.90
N ASP A 561 18.31 -33.90 -6.91
CA ASP A 561 18.05 -35.12 -6.14
C ASP A 561 17.36 -36.18 -7.00
N ILE A 562 16.42 -35.77 -7.84
CA ILE A 562 15.73 -36.66 -8.80
C ILE A 562 16.70 -37.10 -9.90
N LEU A 563 17.43 -36.15 -10.50
CA LEU A 563 18.38 -36.42 -11.58
C LEU A 563 19.49 -37.38 -11.14
N SER A 564 20.01 -37.21 -9.92
CA SER A 564 21.05 -38.09 -9.36
C SER A 564 20.51 -39.39 -8.78
N GLY A 565 19.20 -39.51 -8.55
CA GLY A 565 18.56 -40.69 -7.96
C GLY A 565 18.66 -40.76 -6.44
N ARG A 566 18.97 -39.63 -5.76
CA ARG A 566 18.91 -39.51 -4.30
C ARG A 566 17.48 -39.56 -3.76
N VAL A 567 16.52 -39.14 -4.59
CA VAL A 567 15.08 -39.13 -4.27
C VAL A 567 14.32 -39.77 -5.43
N SER A 568 13.34 -40.62 -5.10
CA SER A 568 12.36 -41.15 -6.05
C SER A 568 10.97 -40.59 -5.73
N LEU A 569 10.20 -40.23 -6.76
CA LEU A 569 8.83 -39.72 -6.60
C LEU A 569 7.84 -40.81 -6.17
N ARG A 570 8.23 -42.08 -6.25
CA ARG A 570 7.48 -43.24 -5.73
C ARG A 570 7.20 -43.14 -4.23
N ASP A 571 8.07 -42.48 -3.48
CA ASP A 571 7.98 -42.30 -2.03
C ASP A 571 6.91 -41.28 -1.59
N PHE A 572 6.28 -40.59 -2.53
CA PHE A 572 5.41 -39.46 -2.26
C PHE A 572 3.97 -39.73 -2.70
N ARG A 573 3.03 -39.20 -1.91
CA ARG A 573 1.59 -39.13 -2.26
C ARG A 573 1.22 -37.80 -2.91
N GLY A 574 2.03 -36.76 -2.70
CA GLY A 574 1.83 -35.44 -3.26
C GLY A 574 3.12 -34.82 -3.77
N LEU A 575 2.99 -33.95 -4.77
CA LEU A 575 4.07 -33.11 -5.28
C LEU A 575 3.56 -31.67 -5.44
N ALA A 576 4.33 -30.69 -4.98
CA ALA A 576 4.07 -29.28 -5.21
C ALA A 576 5.24 -28.66 -5.99
N ALA A 577 5.04 -28.26 -7.24
CA ALA A 577 6.00 -27.48 -8.01
C ALA A 577 5.86 -26.00 -7.63
N CYS A 578 6.93 -25.44 -7.04
CA CYS A 578 6.89 -24.14 -6.39
C CYS A 578 7.11 -22.97 -7.38
N GLY A 579 6.73 -21.77 -6.97
CA GLY A 579 6.93 -20.55 -7.74
C GLY A 579 8.35 -19.98 -7.67
N GLY A 580 8.69 -19.10 -8.62
CA GLY A 580 9.96 -18.39 -8.69
C GLY A 580 10.37 -18.06 -10.12
N PHE A 581 11.66 -18.01 -10.37
CA PHE A 581 12.26 -17.67 -11.66
C PHE A 581 13.28 -18.74 -12.03
N SER A 582 12.83 -19.99 -12.24
CA SER A 582 13.76 -21.07 -12.57
C SER A 582 14.57 -20.72 -13.83
N TYR A 583 15.89 -20.84 -13.75
CA TYR A 583 16.83 -20.36 -14.78
C TYR A 583 16.69 -18.87 -15.17
N GLY A 584 16.10 -18.04 -14.31
CA GLY A 584 15.80 -16.63 -14.61
C GLY A 584 14.77 -16.45 -15.72
N ASP A 585 13.90 -17.45 -15.94
CA ASP A 585 12.88 -17.51 -17.01
C ASP A 585 13.46 -17.38 -18.44
N VAL A 586 14.77 -17.58 -18.60
CA VAL A 586 15.42 -17.60 -19.92
C VAL A 586 14.89 -18.78 -20.72
N LEU A 587 14.61 -18.55 -22.01
CA LEU A 587 13.94 -19.49 -22.94
C LEU A 587 12.44 -19.69 -22.68
N GLY A 588 11.83 -18.84 -21.84
CA GLY A 588 10.43 -18.90 -21.43
C GLY A 588 10.30 -19.42 -19.99
N ALA A 589 9.40 -18.82 -19.21
CA ALA A 589 9.24 -19.18 -17.82
C ALA A 589 8.80 -20.65 -17.65
N GLY A 590 9.48 -21.38 -16.77
CA GLY A 590 9.26 -22.82 -16.54
C GLY A 590 9.70 -23.76 -17.67
N GLU A 591 10.13 -23.24 -18.83
CA GLU A 591 10.54 -24.05 -19.99
C GLU A 591 11.85 -24.80 -19.73
N GLY A 592 12.86 -24.11 -19.19
CA GLY A 592 14.15 -24.73 -18.84
C GLY A 592 13.98 -25.89 -17.85
N TRP A 593 13.13 -25.69 -16.85
CA TRP A 593 12.80 -26.70 -15.84
C TRP A 593 12.02 -27.89 -16.44
N ALA A 594 10.99 -27.63 -17.24
CA ALA A 594 10.23 -28.71 -17.89
C ALA A 594 11.11 -29.53 -18.86
N LYS A 595 11.91 -28.85 -19.68
CA LYS A 595 12.80 -29.49 -20.66
C LYS A 595 13.93 -30.28 -19.99
N SER A 596 14.44 -29.84 -18.83
CA SER A 596 15.42 -30.62 -18.07
C SER A 596 14.84 -31.96 -17.61
N ILE A 597 13.56 -32.00 -17.25
CA ILE A 597 12.81 -33.24 -16.95
C ILE A 597 12.64 -34.08 -18.22
N LEU A 598 12.11 -33.50 -19.29
CA LEU A 598 11.76 -34.23 -20.52
C LEU A 598 12.98 -34.83 -21.24
N PHE A 599 14.12 -34.14 -21.21
CA PHE A 599 15.34 -34.58 -21.90
C PHE A 599 16.23 -35.48 -21.05
N ASN A 600 15.93 -35.66 -19.76
CA ASN A 600 16.60 -36.63 -18.92
C ASN A 600 15.73 -37.90 -18.76
N PRO A 601 16.17 -39.08 -19.26
CA PRO A 601 15.36 -40.30 -19.23
C PRO A 601 14.88 -40.72 -17.84
N ARG A 602 15.69 -40.52 -16.79
CA ARG A 602 15.33 -40.86 -15.41
C ARG A 602 14.25 -39.93 -14.88
N ALA A 603 14.47 -38.62 -14.98
CA ALA A 603 13.49 -37.65 -14.50
C ALA A 603 12.18 -37.80 -15.26
N ARG A 604 12.21 -37.91 -16.59
CA ARG A 604 11.00 -38.15 -17.39
C ARG A 604 10.21 -39.37 -16.91
N ALA A 605 10.88 -40.48 -16.62
CA ALA A 605 10.24 -41.68 -16.11
C ALA A 605 9.64 -41.48 -14.71
N GLU A 606 10.38 -40.87 -13.77
CA GLU A 606 9.90 -40.56 -12.41
C GLU A 606 8.63 -39.70 -12.42
N PHE A 607 8.59 -38.63 -13.23
CA PHE A 607 7.43 -37.76 -13.33
C PHE A 607 6.25 -38.45 -14.03
N ALA A 608 6.48 -39.15 -15.15
CA ALA A 608 5.42 -39.88 -15.85
C ALA A 608 4.79 -40.97 -14.96
N ASP A 609 5.61 -41.76 -14.27
CA ASP A 609 5.17 -42.77 -13.29
C ASP A 609 4.35 -42.10 -12.17
N PHE A 610 4.80 -40.96 -11.64
CA PHE A 610 4.11 -40.23 -10.59
C PHE A 610 2.72 -39.75 -11.03
N PHE A 611 2.59 -39.17 -12.22
CA PHE A 611 1.31 -38.66 -12.72
C PHE A 611 0.34 -39.78 -13.13
N ALA A 612 0.86 -40.93 -13.58
CA ALA A 612 0.05 -42.09 -13.95
C ALA A 612 -0.58 -42.82 -12.76
N ARG A 613 0.08 -42.80 -11.59
CA ARG A 613 -0.45 -43.37 -10.34
C ARG A 613 -1.79 -42.76 -9.96
N GLU A 614 -2.75 -43.57 -9.51
CA GLU A 614 -4.08 -43.10 -9.08
C GLU A 614 -4.11 -42.59 -7.64
N ASP A 615 -3.10 -42.92 -6.85
CA ASP A 615 -2.97 -42.56 -5.44
C ASP A 615 -2.20 -41.24 -5.21
N THR A 616 -1.81 -40.54 -6.28
CA THR A 616 -1.03 -39.28 -6.22
C THR A 616 -1.85 -38.04 -6.54
N PHE A 617 -1.42 -36.90 -6.01
CA PHE A 617 -1.87 -35.58 -6.44
C PHE A 617 -0.69 -34.63 -6.73
N ALA A 618 -0.93 -33.60 -7.54
CA ALA A 618 0.05 -32.55 -7.77
C ALA A 618 -0.55 -31.14 -7.82
N LEU A 619 0.23 -30.17 -7.35
CA LEU A 619 -0.05 -28.75 -7.41
C LEU A 619 1.10 -28.03 -8.12
N GLY A 620 0.83 -27.26 -9.16
CA GLY A 620 1.79 -26.33 -9.76
C GLY A 620 1.38 -24.89 -9.50
N VAL A 621 2.25 -24.09 -8.87
CA VAL A 621 1.98 -22.67 -8.61
C VAL A 621 2.96 -21.76 -9.34
N CYS A 622 2.45 -20.76 -10.06
CA CYS A 622 3.22 -19.77 -10.82
C CYS A 622 4.27 -20.42 -11.74
N ASN A 623 5.56 -20.44 -11.36
CA ASN A 623 6.61 -21.10 -12.14
C ASN A 623 6.45 -22.62 -12.19
N GLY A 624 5.92 -23.23 -11.15
CA GLY A 624 5.49 -24.63 -11.17
C GLY A 624 4.27 -24.86 -12.07
N CYS A 625 3.35 -23.88 -12.19
CA CYS A 625 2.24 -23.93 -13.14
C CYS A 625 2.75 -23.89 -14.58
N GLN A 626 3.65 -22.95 -14.89
CA GLN A 626 4.32 -22.83 -16.19
C GLN A 626 5.09 -24.10 -16.54
N MET A 627 5.92 -24.61 -15.62
CA MET A 627 6.67 -25.84 -15.81
C MET A 627 5.75 -27.04 -16.10
N MET A 628 4.71 -27.24 -15.29
CA MET A 628 3.78 -28.35 -15.47
C MET A 628 2.95 -28.21 -16.75
N SER A 629 2.61 -26.99 -17.18
CA SER A 629 1.97 -26.76 -18.49
C SER A 629 2.85 -27.24 -19.65
N ASN A 630 4.17 -27.08 -19.54
CA ASN A 630 5.14 -27.58 -20.51
C ASN A 630 5.41 -29.10 -20.37
N LEU A 631 4.92 -29.74 -19.30
CA LEU A 631 4.92 -31.20 -19.12
C LEU A 631 3.63 -31.89 -19.56
N HIS A 632 2.69 -31.18 -20.22
CA HIS A 632 1.38 -31.74 -20.59
C HIS A 632 1.45 -33.09 -21.33
N SER A 633 2.54 -33.36 -22.06
CA SER A 633 2.75 -34.63 -22.79
C SER A 633 2.91 -35.87 -21.89
N ILE A 634 3.18 -35.69 -20.60
CA ILE A 634 3.34 -36.78 -19.61
C ILE A 634 2.36 -36.66 -18.43
N ILE A 635 1.40 -35.74 -18.50
CA ILE A 635 0.35 -35.55 -17.48
C ILE A 635 -0.98 -36.04 -18.08
N PRO A 636 -1.57 -37.14 -17.58
CA PRO A 636 -2.85 -37.63 -18.11
C PRO A 636 -3.99 -36.61 -17.90
N GLY A 637 -4.75 -36.32 -18.97
CA GLY A 637 -5.93 -35.46 -18.91
C GLY A 637 -5.64 -33.96 -18.92
N SER A 638 -4.44 -33.53 -19.36
CA SER A 638 -4.06 -32.12 -19.53
C SER A 638 -4.13 -31.61 -20.98
N ASP A 639 -4.81 -32.31 -21.89
CA ASP A 639 -4.81 -32.02 -23.34
C ASP A 639 -5.31 -30.60 -23.70
N HIS A 640 -6.06 -29.97 -22.79
CA HIS A 640 -6.64 -28.63 -22.99
C HIS A 640 -5.86 -27.51 -22.30
N TRP A 641 -4.71 -27.80 -21.68
CA TRP A 641 -3.95 -26.79 -20.98
C TRP A 641 -3.32 -25.76 -21.95
N PRO A 642 -3.36 -24.47 -21.59
CA PRO A 642 -2.67 -23.43 -22.34
C PRO A 642 -1.16 -23.47 -22.07
N ARG A 643 -0.42 -22.69 -22.84
CA ARG A 643 0.89 -22.19 -22.41
C ARG A 643 0.69 -20.92 -21.59
N PHE A 644 1.64 -20.63 -20.71
CA PHE A 644 1.69 -19.37 -19.99
C PHE A 644 2.88 -18.55 -20.51
N VAL A 645 2.59 -17.37 -21.05
CA VAL A 645 3.56 -16.49 -21.72
C VAL A 645 3.45 -15.07 -21.19
N GLN A 646 4.26 -14.16 -21.72
CA GLN A 646 4.32 -12.75 -21.32
C GLN A 646 2.93 -12.12 -21.16
N ASN A 647 2.72 -11.44 -20.03
CA ASN A 647 1.49 -10.69 -19.75
C ASN A 647 1.20 -9.68 -20.88
N GLN A 648 -0.08 -9.44 -21.17
CA GLN A 648 -0.48 -8.43 -22.15
C GLN A 648 -0.11 -6.99 -21.74
N SER A 649 0.15 -6.75 -20.45
CA SER A 649 0.67 -5.46 -19.97
C SER A 649 2.14 -5.23 -20.36
N GLU A 650 2.84 -6.27 -20.83
CA GLU A 650 4.29 -6.30 -21.09
C GLU A 650 5.13 -6.06 -19.82
N ARG A 651 4.53 -6.27 -18.64
CA ARG A 651 5.13 -5.99 -17.35
C ARG A 651 4.93 -7.13 -16.35
N TYR A 652 5.84 -7.24 -15.40
CA TYR A 652 5.65 -8.04 -14.19
C TYR A 652 4.54 -7.43 -13.34
N GLU A 653 3.64 -8.27 -12.84
CA GLU A 653 2.47 -7.84 -12.07
C GLU A 653 2.50 -8.43 -10.66
N GLY A 654 2.93 -7.61 -9.70
CA GLY A 654 2.72 -7.82 -8.27
C GLY A 654 1.36 -7.25 -7.87
N ARG A 655 0.32 -8.08 -7.77
CA ARG A 655 -1.07 -7.66 -7.57
C ARG A 655 -1.76 -8.46 -6.48
N TYR A 656 -2.83 -7.88 -5.95
CA TYR A 656 -3.75 -8.54 -5.04
C TYR A 656 -5.16 -8.38 -5.62
N VAL A 657 -5.69 -9.46 -6.19
CA VAL A 657 -6.92 -9.47 -7.01
C VAL A 657 -7.83 -10.62 -6.61
N SER A 658 -9.07 -10.62 -7.07
CA SER A 658 -10.04 -11.65 -6.73
C SER A 658 -10.09 -12.77 -7.76
N VAL A 659 -10.12 -14.01 -7.27
CA VAL A 659 -10.37 -15.21 -8.09
C VAL A 659 -11.66 -15.86 -7.63
N ARG A 660 -12.54 -16.18 -8.59
CA ARG A 660 -13.70 -17.04 -8.36
C ARG A 660 -13.30 -18.49 -8.60
N ILE A 661 -13.60 -19.35 -7.64
CA ILE A 661 -13.41 -20.81 -7.77
C ILE A 661 -14.59 -21.39 -8.55
N GLU A 662 -14.27 -22.08 -9.64
CA GLU A 662 -15.26 -22.70 -10.53
C GLU A 662 -15.51 -24.17 -10.13
N PRO A 663 -16.71 -24.70 -10.36
CA PRO A 663 -16.95 -26.14 -10.29
C PRO A 663 -16.02 -26.88 -11.27
N SER A 664 -15.19 -27.77 -10.73
CA SER A 664 -14.25 -28.58 -11.52
C SER A 664 -13.93 -29.89 -10.80
N PRO A 665 -13.30 -30.89 -11.46
CA PRO A 665 -12.85 -32.11 -10.79
C PRO A 665 -11.76 -31.91 -9.73
N SER A 666 -11.17 -30.72 -9.61
CA SER A 666 -9.98 -30.49 -8.77
C SER A 666 -10.22 -30.91 -7.32
N ILE A 667 -9.46 -31.91 -6.87
CA ILE A 667 -9.53 -32.37 -5.48
C ILE A 667 -9.10 -31.28 -4.49
N LEU A 668 -8.29 -30.33 -4.95
CA LEU A 668 -7.74 -29.25 -4.12
C LEU A 668 -8.78 -28.16 -3.86
N PHE A 669 -9.75 -27.98 -4.77
CA PHE A 669 -10.80 -26.97 -4.65
C PHE A 669 -12.14 -27.50 -4.15
N ALA A 670 -12.21 -28.78 -3.77
CA ALA A 670 -13.43 -29.40 -3.28
C ALA A 670 -14.10 -28.59 -2.14
N GLY A 671 -15.35 -28.20 -2.35
CA GLY A 671 -16.14 -27.41 -1.39
C GLY A 671 -15.73 -25.94 -1.30
N MET A 672 -14.98 -25.42 -2.27
CA MET A 672 -14.65 -23.99 -2.41
C MET A 672 -15.42 -23.33 -3.57
N GLU A 673 -16.17 -24.11 -4.35
CA GLU A 673 -16.86 -23.66 -5.55
C GLU A 673 -17.79 -22.48 -5.27
N GLY A 674 -17.79 -21.48 -6.16
CA GLY A 674 -18.57 -20.26 -6.02
C GLY A 674 -18.02 -19.25 -5.02
N SER A 675 -16.94 -19.57 -4.30
CA SER A 675 -16.21 -18.57 -3.51
C SER A 675 -15.48 -17.59 -4.41
N VAL A 676 -15.42 -16.33 -3.99
CA VAL A 676 -14.60 -15.26 -4.58
C VAL A 676 -13.60 -14.84 -3.51
N ILE A 677 -12.33 -15.17 -3.73
CA ILE A 677 -11.28 -15.06 -2.73
C ILE A 677 -10.16 -14.18 -3.29
N PRO A 678 -9.74 -13.13 -2.57
CA PRO A 678 -8.58 -12.35 -2.99
C PRO A 678 -7.29 -13.14 -2.80
N ILE A 679 -6.35 -12.99 -3.73
CA ILE A 679 -5.12 -13.80 -3.80
C ILE A 679 -3.93 -12.97 -4.29
N ALA A 680 -2.74 -13.37 -3.86
CA ALA A 680 -1.46 -12.85 -4.33
C ALA A 680 -1.21 -13.25 -5.79
N VAL A 681 -0.84 -12.29 -6.61
CA VAL A 681 -0.36 -12.47 -7.99
C VAL A 681 1.02 -11.83 -8.10
N ALA A 682 1.96 -12.54 -8.72
CA ALA A 682 3.36 -12.16 -8.75
C ALA A 682 4.07 -12.80 -9.98
N HIS A 683 3.73 -12.37 -11.20
CA HIS A 683 4.29 -12.96 -12.43
C HIS A 683 4.42 -11.97 -13.60
N GLY A 684 5.41 -12.21 -14.48
CA GLY A 684 5.57 -11.52 -15.77
C GLY A 684 5.08 -12.33 -16.98
N GLU A 685 4.94 -13.65 -16.83
CA GLU A 685 4.53 -14.57 -17.89
C GLU A 685 3.31 -15.42 -17.47
N GLY A 686 2.20 -14.76 -17.12
CA GLY A 686 0.98 -15.44 -16.68
C GLY A 686 -0.17 -15.45 -17.69
N PHE A 687 0.02 -14.92 -18.91
CA PHE A 687 -1.02 -14.91 -19.94
C PHE A 687 -1.25 -16.31 -20.49
N ALA A 688 -2.47 -16.83 -20.37
CA ALA A 688 -2.87 -18.12 -20.90
C ALA A 688 -3.05 -18.06 -22.43
N GLU A 689 -2.04 -18.52 -23.17
CA GLU A 689 -2.04 -18.60 -24.62
C GLU A 689 -2.55 -19.96 -25.10
N PHE A 690 -3.51 -19.91 -26.03
CA PHE A 690 -4.09 -21.08 -26.70
C PHE A 690 -3.72 -21.05 -28.19
N ALA A 691 -3.66 -22.22 -28.81
CA ALA A 691 -3.32 -22.35 -30.24
C ALA A 691 -4.26 -21.55 -31.16
N ASP A 692 -5.55 -21.49 -30.82
CA ASP A 692 -6.57 -20.75 -31.55
C ASP A 692 -7.79 -20.44 -30.63
N PRO A 693 -8.72 -19.56 -31.05
CA PRO A 693 -9.92 -19.25 -30.29
C PRO A 693 -10.83 -20.46 -30.00
N ALA A 694 -10.82 -21.49 -30.85
CA ALA A 694 -11.62 -22.69 -30.63
C ALA A 694 -11.01 -23.58 -29.53
N ALA A 695 -9.67 -23.65 -29.43
CA ALA A 695 -8.96 -24.32 -28.35
C ALA A 695 -9.22 -23.64 -27.00
N MET A 696 -9.16 -22.29 -26.99
CA MET A 696 -9.54 -21.48 -25.83
C MET A 696 -10.98 -21.80 -25.40
N GLN A 697 -11.93 -21.78 -26.34
CA GLN A 697 -13.34 -22.04 -26.02
C GLN A 697 -13.55 -23.48 -25.53
N ARG A 698 -12.93 -24.48 -26.15
CA ARG A 698 -12.97 -25.89 -25.71
C ARG A 698 -12.47 -26.01 -24.26
N CYS A 699 -11.32 -25.42 -23.95
CA CYS A 699 -10.78 -25.40 -22.60
C CYS A 699 -11.74 -24.73 -21.62
N SER A 700 -12.25 -23.55 -21.96
CA SER A 700 -13.15 -22.79 -21.09
C SER A 700 -14.45 -23.55 -20.75
N THR A 701 -15.03 -24.27 -21.72
CA THR A 701 -16.28 -25.04 -21.54
C THR A 701 -16.07 -26.48 -21.09
N SER A 702 -14.82 -26.94 -20.92
CA SER A 702 -14.50 -28.33 -20.60
C SER A 702 -14.90 -28.77 -19.18
N GLY A 703 -15.19 -27.81 -18.29
CA GLY A 703 -15.31 -28.06 -16.85
C GLY A 703 -13.96 -28.21 -16.13
N LEU A 704 -12.83 -28.01 -16.83
CA LEU A 704 -11.48 -28.14 -16.25
C LEU A 704 -10.88 -26.81 -15.78
N VAL A 705 -11.52 -25.67 -16.05
CA VAL A 705 -11.13 -24.39 -15.45
C VAL A 705 -11.55 -24.39 -14.00
N ALA A 706 -10.58 -24.30 -13.09
CA ALA A 706 -10.81 -24.33 -11.65
C ALA A 706 -10.90 -22.93 -11.02
N GLY A 707 -10.38 -21.90 -11.70
CA GLY A 707 -10.39 -20.54 -11.18
C GLY A 707 -10.30 -19.49 -12.27
N ARG A 708 -11.05 -18.39 -12.07
CA ARG A 708 -11.08 -17.23 -12.96
C ARG A 708 -10.88 -15.92 -12.20
N PHE A 709 -10.11 -15.00 -12.75
CA PHE A 709 -10.12 -13.60 -12.31
C PHE A 709 -11.51 -12.99 -12.48
N VAL A 710 -11.93 -12.26 -11.46
CA VAL A 710 -13.22 -11.55 -11.46
C VAL A 710 -13.02 -10.08 -11.09
N ASP A 711 -13.94 -9.25 -11.55
CA ASP A 711 -14.03 -7.88 -11.09
C ASP A 711 -14.53 -7.80 -9.63
N ASN A 712 -14.55 -6.59 -9.10
CA ASN A 712 -15.01 -6.33 -7.74
C ASN A 712 -16.55 -6.50 -7.56
N HIS A 713 -17.28 -6.74 -8.65
CA HIS A 713 -18.69 -7.15 -8.66
C HIS A 713 -18.87 -8.67 -8.84
N HIS A 714 -17.78 -9.44 -8.85
CA HIS A 714 -17.71 -10.89 -8.97
C HIS A 714 -18.02 -11.45 -10.37
N HIS A 715 -18.03 -10.60 -11.40
CA HIS A 715 -18.13 -11.03 -12.78
C HIS A 715 -16.75 -11.40 -13.34
N VAL A 716 -16.69 -12.46 -14.14
CA VAL A 716 -15.45 -12.82 -14.87
C VAL A 716 -14.99 -11.64 -15.70
N THR A 717 -13.69 -11.33 -15.65
CA THR A 717 -13.16 -10.13 -16.29
C THR A 717 -11.87 -10.40 -17.07
N GLU A 718 -11.71 -9.63 -18.14
CA GLU A 718 -10.45 -9.45 -18.89
C GLU A 718 -9.89 -8.03 -18.68
N GLN A 719 -10.54 -7.22 -17.84
CA GLN A 719 -10.13 -5.86 -17.56
C GLN A 719 -8.86 -5.82 -16.69
N TYR A 720 -7.81 -5.20 -17.20
CA TYR A 720 -6.61 -4.89 -16.42
C TYR A 720 -6.88 -3.81 -15.36
N PRO A 721 -6.36 -3.94 -14.13
CA PRO A 721 -5.47 -4.98 -13.61
C PRO A 721 -6.20 -6.09 -12.84
N LEU A 722 -7.55 -6.10 -12.82
CA LEU A 722 -8.34 -7.12 -12.10
C LEU A 722 -8.12 -8.51 -12.69
N ASN A 723 -7.94 -8.57 -14.01
CA ASN A 723 -7.20 -9.62 -14.70
C ASN A 723 -5.80 -9.07 -15.03
N PRO A 724 -4.76 -9.42 -14.24
CA PRO A 724 -3.46 -8.76 -14.32
C PRO A 724 -2.66 -9.14 -15.56
N ASN A 725 -2.91 -10.30 -16.15
CA ASN A 725 -2.12 -10.81 -17.27
C ASN A 725 -2.86 -10.80 -18.62
N GLY A 726 -4.17 -10.55 -18.61
CA GLY A 726 -5.02 -10.49 -19.81
C GLY A 726 -5.57 -11.85 -20.25
N SER A 727 -5.44 -12.91 -19.44
CA SER A 727 -5.86 -14.26 -19.85
C SER A 727 -7.34 -14.30 -20.25
N PRO A 728 -7.68 -14.96 -21.37
CA PRO A 728 -9.04 -14.96 -21.90
C PRO A 728 -10.02 -15.58 -20.90
N GLN A 729 -11.19 -14.96 -20.78
CA GLN A 729 -12.26 -15.31 -19.85
C GLN A 729 -11.76 -15.46 -18.40
N GLY A 730 -10.75 -14.67 -18.02
CA GLY A 730 -10.16 -14.66 -16.69
C GLY A 730 -9.41 -15.93 -16.28
N MET A 731 -9.19 -16.89 -17.18
CA MET A 731 -8.64 -18.21 -16.81
C MET A 731 -7.28 -18.10 -16.12
N THR A 732 -7.15 -18.68 -14.93
CA THR A 732 -5.90 -18.60 -14.15
C THR A 732 -5.56 -19.86 -13.35
N ALA A 733 -6.51 -20.79 -13.21
CA ALA A 733 -6.28 -22.11 -12.64
C ALA A 733 -7.00 -23.19 -13.46
N LEU A 734 -6.32 -24.31 -13.70
CA LEU A 734 -6.83 -25.45 -14.46
C LEU A 734 -6.54 -26.76 -13.73
N THR A 735 -7.34 -27.79 -14.00
CA THR A 735 -7.15 -29.14 -13.48
C THR A 735 -7.14 -30.18 -14.60
N THR A 736 -6.68 -31.39 -14.31
CA THR A 736 -6.84 -32.55 -15.19
C THR A 736 -8.25 -33.14 -15.11
N THR A 737 -8.63 -33.95 -16.10
CA THR A 737 -9.94 -34.65 -16.16
C THR A 737 -10.26 -35.50 -14.94
N ASN A 738 -9.24 -36.05 -14.27
CA ASN A 738 -9.39 -36.81 -13.02
C ASN A 738 -9.26 -35.97 -11.75
N GLY A 739 -9.00 -34.66 -11.87
CA GLY A 739 -8.95 -33.75 -10.73
C GLY A 739 -7.69 -33.78 -9.87
N ARG A 740 -6.77 -34.72 -10.09
CA ARG A 740 -5.63 -34.97 -9.19
C ARG A 740 -4.46 -34.02 -9.41
N VAL A 741 -4.39 -33.38 -10.58
CA VAL A 741 -3.35 -32.40 -10.90
C VAL A 741 -4.01 -31.06 -11.16
N THR A 742 -3.62 -30.05 -10.38
CA THR A 742 -4.10 -28.67 -10.54
C THR A 742 -2.92 -27.74 -10.70
N ILE A 743 -3.02 -26.80 -11.65
CA ILE A 743 -2.03 -25.75 -11.88
C ILE A 743 -2.71 -24.39 -11.76
N MET A 744 -2.02 -23.42 -11.18
CA MET A 744 -2.53 -22.05 -11.07
C MET A 744 -1.41 -21.01 -11.06
N MET A 745 -1.66 -19.86 -11.68
CA MET A 745 -0.71 -18.74 -11.68
C MET A 745 -0.64 -17.93 -10.37
N PRO A 746 -1.75 -17.69 -9.64
CA PRO A 746 -1.73 -16.99 -8.36
C PRO A 746 -1.15 -17.86 -7.23
N HIS A 747 -0.76 -17.22 -6.12
CA HIS A 747 -0.03 -17.86 -5.02
C HIS A 747 -0.88 -18.06 -3.75
N PRO A 748 -1.62 -19.18 -3.60
CA PRO A 748 -2.39 -19.45 -2.37
C PRO A 748 -1.49 -19.66 -1.13
N GLU A 749 -0.28 -20.16 -1.33
CA GLU A 749 0.73 -20.43 -0.30
C GLU A 749 1.37 -19.17 0.27
N ARG A 750 1.24 -18.02 -0.40
CA ARG A 750 1.74 -16.74 0.13
C ARG A 750 0.71 -16.03 1.01
N VAL A 751 -0.56 -16.47 0.93
CA VAL A 751 -1.69 -15.84 1.60
C VAL A 751 -2.56 -16.84 2.36
N PHE A 752 -2.00 -17.98 2.81
CA PHE A 752 -2.73 -18.96 3.63
C PHE A 752 -3.02 -18.45 5.05
N ARG A 753 -2.31 -17.41 5.50
CA ARG A 753 -2.55 -16.69 6.75
C ARG A 753 -3.26 -15.37 6.47
N SER A 754 -4.35 -15.10 7.17
CA SER A 754 -5.10 -13.84 7.03
C SER A 754 -4.25 -12.62 7.38
N ALA A 755 -3.34 -12.77 8.35
CA ALA A 755 -2.40 -11.71 8.74
C ALA A 755 -1.33 -11.38 7.68
N CYS A 756 -1.19 -12.22 6.64
CA CYS A 756 -0.25 -12.00 5.52
C CYS A 756 -1.00 -11.68 4.22
N MET A 757 -2.28 -11.33 4.31
CA MET A 757 -3.07 -10.81 3.20
C MET A 757 -2.98 -9.29 3.19
N SER A 758 -2.64 -8.70 2.04
CA SER A 758 -2.59 -7.24 1.86
C SER A 758 -3.88 -6.57 2.35
N TRP A 759 -5.03 -7.18 2.10
CA TRP A 759 -6.27 -6.82 2.75
C TRP A 759 -7.15 -8.05 2.99
N SER A 760 -7.79 -8.10 4.16
CA SER A 760 -8.79 -9.11 4.52
C SER A 760 -9.86 -8.50 5.42
N PRO A 761 -11.08 -9.07 5.46
CA PRO A 761 -12.08 -8.72 6.47
C PRO A 761 -11.53 -8.89 7.90
N ALA A 762 -11.81 -7.92 8.77
CA ALA A 762 -11.24 -7.85 10.11
C ALA A 762 -11.67 -9.00 11.05
N ASP A 763 -12.76 -9.68 10.72
CA ASP A 763 -13.34 -10.81 11.46
C ASP A 763 -12.77 -12.17 11.03
N TRP A 764 -11.89 -12.21 10.03
CA TRP A 764 -11.28 -13.46 9.59
C TRP A 764 -10.35 -14.06 10.67
N PRO A 765 -10.37 -15.39 10.85
CA PRO A 765 -9.46 -16.07 11.75
C PRO A 765 -8.04 -16.08 11.17
N GLU A 766 -7.10 -16.69 11.89
CA GLU A 766 -5.70 -16.84 11.44
C GLU A 766 -5.59 -17.47 10.04
N ASP A 767 -6.36 -18.51 9.77
CA ASP A 767 -6.36 -19.17 8.48
C ASP A 767 -7.20 -18.38 7.48
N SER A 768 -6.59 -18.03 6.36
CA SER A 768 -7.35 -17.49 5.24
C SER A 768 -8.15 -18.61 4.56
N PRO A 769 -9.11 -18.27 3.68
CA PRO A 769 -9.81 -19.25 2.86
C PRO A 769 -8.87 -20.15 2.03
N TRP A 770 -7.69 -19.67 1.63
CA TRP A 770 -6.72 -20.46 0.85
C TRP A 770 -6.11 -21.61 1.63
N MET A 771 -6.16 -21.59 2.97
CA MET A 771 -5.74 -22.74 3.78
C MET A 771 -6.57 -24.00 3.50
N LYS A 772 -7.83 -23.84 3.03
CA LYS A 772 -8.69 -24.96 2.66
C LYS A 772 -8.11 -25.79 1.50
N LEU A 773 -7.40 -25.16 0.56
CA LEU A 773 -6.75 -25.85 -0.57
C LEU A 773 -5.80 -26.96 -0.07
N PHE A 774 -4.91 -26.61 0.85
CA PHE A 774 -3.93 -27.54 1.40
C PHE A 774 -4.59 -28.59 2.32
N ARG A 775 -5.66 -28.22 3.04
CA ARG A 775 -6.46 -29.15 3.86
C ARG A 775 -7.23 -30.16 3.01
N ASN A 776 -7.76 -29.75 1.87
CA ASN A 776 -8.41 -30.62 0.90
C ASN A 776 -7.40 -31.66 0.37
N ALA A 777 -6.16 -31.25 0.08
CA ALA A 777 -5.09 -32.18 -0.26
C ALA A 777 -4.85 -33.22 0.86
N ARG A 778 -4.78 -32.78 2.12
CA ARG A 778 -4.61 -33.68 3.26
C ARG A 778 -5.77 -34.66 3.38
N ALA A 779 -7.01 -34.18 3.27
CA ALA A 779 -8.21 -34.98 3.40
C ALA A 779 -8.30 -36.05 2.30
N TRP A 780 -7.90 -35.73 1.08
CA TRP A 780 -7.90 -36.68 -0.04
C TRP A 780 -6.91 -37.85 0.15
N VAL A 781 -5.75 -37.60 0.79
CA VAL A 781 -4.73 -38.63 0.99
C VAL A 781 -5.10 -39.68 2.05
N GLY A 782 -6.05 -39.37 2.96
CA GLY A 782 -6.40 -40.21 4.11
C GLY A 782 -5.95 -39.58 5.42
#